data_AF-A0A416DT36-F1
#
_entry.id   AF-A0A416DT36-F1
#
_cell.length_a   1.000
_cell.length_b   1.000
_cell.length_c   1.000
_cell.angle_alpha   90.00
_cell.angle_beta   90.00
_cell.angle_gamma   90.00
#
_symmetry.space_group_name_H-M   'P 1'
#
loop_
_entity.id
_entity.type
_entity.pdbx_description
1 polymer ?
#
loop_
_entity_poly.entity_id
_entity_poly.type
_entity_poly.pdbx_seq_one_letter_code
_entity_poly.pdbx_strand_id
1 'polypeptide(L)'
;MAKKTINWIDNMPELLSEWNYERNDVEPINISIWSKRKVWWKCKEGHEWLSSMNNRQKKVGCPYCSGKLPIVGLTDLETTNPELLKEWDYSKNIITPKEIKAGSGIKVWWKCSLGHSWSASPNHRTKGRGCPICANKVVLLGYNDLTTLKPNIASEWDYEKNGEKTPANYIVRSGERVWWKCKRNHSWEAVIASRTGNKYVGCPYCSGLLPIEGETDLLTTNPELISEWNYEKNTLLTPNMVKAGSSDKVWWICDKGHEWQAVISSRTVNESGCPFCSGRYAIQGENDLMSVDSPLLKEWNYDRNGRLTPSDFKEHSARKIWWKCKKGHEWCSSISDRSRGDGCPYCSGKRVLVGFNDLAHINPYIAKEWNYEKNGNKIPQKYTCKSGIKVWWKCEKGHEWKTSISNRSRGDGCPKCNSGIRTSFPEQAIYFYVKKIYPDAVNRCTDVLPNGMEIDIFIPSINVGIEYDGSVWHESDKALEKEVKKYIECKRNDIFLIRVKEKGGNARENSCDVMLRIDDSFNNEAYSSLFMQLSKYIKIPNEIDVKNDRVHIQENYKTEIKNNSFGSKYADLVVEWDSEKNGMLTPYMFSSNSGERIWWKCCKNHSWQTTISTRAKGSGCPYCSGRYAIKGENDLQTLRPEIASEWNYNKNGNLLPCEFKSQSNKKVWWKCKEGHEWEAIIANRTRRGDGCPVCGKNP
;
A
#
# COMPACT_ATOMS: atom_id res chain seq x y z
N MET A 1 -73.97 48.78 -40.26
CA MET A 1 -73.75 47.55 -41.05
C MET A 1 -74.50 46.41 -40.39
N ALA A 2 -75.48 45.82 -41.07
CA ALA A 2 -76.21 44.66 -40.59
C ALA A 2 -75.21 43.54 -40.29
N LYS A 3 -75.08 43.12 -39.02
CA LYS A 3 -74.33 41.93 -38.67
C LYS A 3 -75.06 40.76 -39.33
N LYS A 4 -74.45 40.15 -40.36
CA LYS A 4 -74.90 38.86 -40.91
C LYS A 4 -75.21 37.96 -39.71
N THR A 5 -76.48 37.58 -39.57
CA THR A 5 -76.94 36.60 -38.59
C THR A 5 -76.27 35.29 -38.97
N ILE A 6 -75.13 34.98 -38.34
CA ILE A 6 -74.47 33.69 -38.49
C ILE A 6 -75.42 32.67 -37.86
N ASN A 7 -76.04 31.86 -38.70
CA ASN A 7 -76.81 30.71 -38.25
C ASN A 7 -75.81 29.66 -37.75
N TRP A 8 -75.77 29.46 -36.44
CA TRP A 8 -74.84 28.50 -35.84
C TRP A 8 -75.27 27.06 -36.05
N ILE A 9 -76.55 26.83 -36.36
CA ILE A 9 -77.07 25.50 -36.64
C ILE A 9 -76.33 24.88 -37.82
N ASP A 10 -76.03 25.67 -38.85
CA ASP A 10 -75.34 25.20 -40.05
C ASP A 10 -73.84 24.96 -39.83
N ASN A 11 -73.24 25.66 -38.85
CA ASN A 11 -71.80 25.60 -38.59
C ASN A 11 -71.41 24.68 -37.43
N MET A 12 -72.33 24.39 -36.52
CA MET A 12 -72.15 23.56 -35.32
C MET A 12 -73.39 22.69 -35.07
N PRO A 13 -73.83 21.88 -36.05
CA PRO A 13 -75.05 21.06 -35.94
C PRO A 13 -74.99 20.07 -34.78
N GLU A 14 -73.79 19.67 -34.35
CA GLU A 14 -73.59 18.77 -33.21
C GLU A 14 -74.16 19.32 -31.90
N LEU A 15 -74.19 20.65 -31.73
CA LEU A 15 -74.73 21.29 -30.53
C LEU A 15 -76.26 21.18 -30.43
N LEU A 16 -76.97 20.97 -31.55
CA LEU A 16 -78.42 20.71 -31.52
C LEU A 16 -78.75 19.44 -30.75
N SER A 17 -77.88 18.42 -30.82
CA SER A 17 -78.06 17.17 -30.08
C SER A 17 -77.92 17.35 -28.56
N GLU A 18 -77.30 18.46 -28.13
CA GLU A 18 -77.15 18.80 -26.73
C GLU A 18 -78.11 19.90 -26.26
N TRP A 19 -78.96 20.43 -27.15
CA TRP A 19 -79.96 21.43 -26.78
C TRP A 19 -81.08 20.80 -25.94
N ASN A 20 -81.42 21.38 -24.80
CA ASN A 20 -82.54 20.89 -24.01
C ASN A 20 -83.86 21.51 -24.50
N TYR A 21 -84.58 20.81 -25.39
CA TYR A 21 -85.83 21.29 -25.98
C TYR A 21 -87.00 21.37 -24.99
N GLU A 22 -86.94 20.64 -23.87
CA GLU A 22 -87.99 20.63 -22.85
C GLU A 22 -87.87 21.83 -21.89
N ARG A 23 -86.64 22.26 -21.58
CA ARG A 23 -86.37 23.30 -20.57
C ARG A 23 -86.11 24.68 -21.13
N ASN A 24 -85.82 24.79 -22.43
CA ASN A 24 -85.62 26.08 -23.06
C ASN A 24 -86.93 26.65 -23.57
N ASP A 25 -87.17 27.91 -23.25
CA ASP A 25 -88.29 28.73 -23.72
C ASP A 25 -88.05 29.35 -25.10
N VAL A 26 -86.94 28.98 -25.75
CA VAL A 26 -86.46 29.59 -26.99
C VAL A 26 -85.92 28.50 -27.92
N GLU A 27 -86.27 28.60 -29.19
CA GLU A 27 -85.77 27.69 -30.21
C GLU A 27 -84.29 27.97 -30.54
N PRO A 28 -83.49 26.94 -30.88
CA PRO A 28 -82.08 27.10 -31.23
C PRO A 28 -81.79 28.17 -32.28
N ILE A 29 -82.65 28.26 -33.32
CA ILE A 29 -82.51 29.20 -34.45
C ILE A 29 -82.61 30.67 -34.01
N ASN A 30 -83.31 30.93 -32.90
CA ASN A 30 -83.57 32.27 -32.38
C ASN A 30 -82.48 32.75 -31.41
N ILE A 31 -81.41 31.98 -31.22
CA ILE A 31 -80.29 32.36 -30.37
C ILE A 31 -79.08 32.73 -31.22
N SER A 32 -78.58 33.95 -31.06
CA SER A 32 -77.31 34.37 -31.65
C SER A 32 -76.15 33.56 -31.07
N ILE A 33 -75.22 33.17 -31.94
CA ILE A 33 -74.03 32.40 -31.58
C ILE A 33 -73.16 33.09 -30.51
N TRP A 34 -73.14 34.43 -30.45
CA TRP A 34 -72.39 35.19 -29.42
C TRP A 34 -73.24 35.53 -28.18
N SER A 35 -74.45 34.97 -28.08
CA SER A 35 -75.35 35.25 -26.97
C SER A 35 -74.72 34.86 -25.64
N LYS A 36 -74.79 35.79 -24.68
CA LYS A 36 -74.41 35.55 -23.28
C LYS A 36 -75.60 35.05 -22.44
N ARG A 37 -76.82 35.00 -23.00
CA ARG A 37 -77.99 34.42 -22.33
C ARG A 37 -77.69 32.96 -22.02
N LYS A 38 -77.92 32.54 -20.78
CA LYS A 38 -77.80 31.14 -20.37
C LYS A 38 -79.07 30.40 -20.78
N VAL A 39 -78.87 29.26 -21.44
CA VAL A 39 -79.90 28.32 -21.85
C VAL A 39 -79.50 26.93 -21.37
N TRP A 40 -80.47 26.04 -21.26
CA TRP A 40 -80.29 24.66 -20.80
C TRP A 40 -79.70 23.79 -21.89
N TRP A 41 -78.66 23.05 -21.52
CA TRP A 41 -78.02 22.03 -22.34
C TRP A 41 -78.16 20.68 -21.65
N LYS A 42 -78.28 19.60 -22.42
CA LYS A 42 -78.36 18.23 -21.94
C LYS A 42 -77.33 17.39 -22.69
N CYS A 43 -76.39 16.76 -22.01
CA CYS A 43 -75.37 15.94 -22.68
C CYS A 43 -75.86 14.52 -22.89
N LYS A 44 -75.07 13.71 -23.60
CA LYS A 44 -75.37 12.29 -23.87
C LYS A 44 -75.55 11.45 -22.60
N GLU A 45 -74.83 11.78 -21.53
CA GLU A 45 -74.96 11.15 -20.21
C GLU A 45 -76.19 11.65 -19.42
N GLY A 46 -77.04 12.50 -20.02
CA GLY A 46 -78.26 13.01 -19.41
C GLY A 46 -78.07 14.20 -18.47
N HIS A 47 -76.84 14.67 -18.23
CA HIS A 47 -76.61 15.83 -17.36
C HIS A 47 -77.16 17.11 -17.98
N GLU A 48 -77.90 17.87 -17.19
CA GLU A 48 -78.46 19.15 -17.60
C GLU A 48 -77.72 20.33 -16.95
N TRP A 49 -77.34 21.33 -17.72
CA TRP A 49 -76.67 22.52 -17.18
C TRP A 49 -77.01 23.80 -17.95
N LEU A 50 -76.90 24.93 -17.25
CA LEU A 50 -77.01 26.25 -17.86
C LEU A 50 -75.65 26.69 -18.45
N SER A 51 -75.64 27.02 -19.72
CA SER A 51 -74.51 27.66 -20.38
C SER A 51 -74.98 28.60 -21.48
N SER A 52 -74.16 29.58 -21.82
CA SER A 52 -74.45 30.49 -22.93
C SER A 52 -73.94 29.92 -24.25
N MET A 53 -74.59 30.29 -25.36
CA MET A 53 -74.10 29.92 -26.69
C MET A 53 -72.67 30.38 -26.93
N ASN A 54 -72.30 31.56 -26.42
CA ASN A 54 -70.93 32.07 -26.49
C ASN A 54 -69.89 31.15 -25.82
N ASN A 55 -70.26 30.42 -24.76
CA ASN A 55 -69.37 29.43 -24.14
C ASN A 55 -69.36 28.12 -24.92
N ARG A 56 -70.52 27.71 -25.44
CA ARG A 56 -70.63 26.48 -26.24
C ARG A 56 -69.82 26.54 -27.53
N GLN A 57 -69.83 27.66 -28.25
CA GLN A 57 -68.99 27.85 -29.44
C GLN A 57 -67.48 27.81 -29.14
N LYS A 58 -67.09 28.13 -27.90
CA LYS A 58 -65.72 27.96 -27.41
C LYS A 58 -65.43 26.54 -26.93
N LYS A 59 -66.28 25.57 -27.30
CA LYS A 59 -66.18 24.15 -26.96
C LYS A 59 -66.19 23.86 -25.46
N VAL A 60 -66.80 24.73 -24.65
CA VAL A 60 -67.03 24.44 -23.24
C VAL A 60 -68.23 23.50 -23.13
N GLY A 61 -67.95 22.22 -22.85
CA GLY A 61 -68.95 21.17 -22.70
C GLY A 61 -69.55 21.06 -21.30
N CYS A 62 -70.14 19.89 -21.02
CA CYS A 62 -70.80 19.61 -19.75
C CYS A 62 -69.86 19.76 -18.53
N PRO A 63 -70.20 20.58 -17.52
CA PRO A 63 -69.38 20.77 -16.33
C PRO A 63 -69.36 19.53 -15.42
N TYR A 64 -70.36 18.65 -15.50
CA TYR A 64 -70.40 17.38 -14.78
C TYR A 64 -69.46 16.35 -15.43
N CYS A 65 -69.57 16.13 -16.74
CA CYS A 65 -68.68 15.20 -17.47
C CYS A 65 -67.21 15.65 -17.47
N SER A 66 -66.95 16.95 -17.52
CA SER A 66 -65.58 17.50 -17.39
C SER A 66 -65.06 17.50 -15.94
N GLY A 67 -65.86 17.00 -14.99
CA GLY A 67 -65.51 16.90 -13.58
C GLY A 67 -65.38 18.24 -12.87
N LYS A 68 -65.92 19.33 -13.41
CA LYS A 68 -65.90 20.67 -12.79
C LYS A 68 -66.94 20.81 -11.68
N LEU A 69 -68.13 20.25 -11.86
CA LEU A 69 -69.19 20.16 -10.85
C LEU A 69 -69.35 18.72 -10.37
N PRO A 70 -69.70 18.49 -9.08
CA PRO A 70 -69.94 17.16 -8.57
C PRO A 70 -71.27 16.58 -9.09
N ILE A 71 -71.31 15.26 -9.20
CA ILE A 71 -72.52 14.46 -9.41
C ILE A 71 -72.92 13.91 -8.05
N VAL A 72 -74.10 14.29 -7.56
CA VAL A 72 -74.62 13.88 -6.25
C VAL A 72 -74.76 12.36 -6.20
N GLY A 73 -74.27 11.74 -5.13
CA GLY A 73 -74.27 10.29 -4.93
C GLY A 73 -73.13 9.55 -5.63
N LEU A 74 -72.22 10.26 -6.32
CA LEU A 74 -71.13 9.63 -7.08
C LEU A 74 -69.79 10.33 -6.88
N THR A 75 -69.71 11.65 -7.06
CA THR A 75 -68.46 12.43 -7.05
C THR A 75 -68.47 13.65 -6.14
N ASP A 76 -69.57 13.88 -5.43
CA ASP A 76 -69.65 14.90 -4.37
C ASP A 76 -68.84 14.52 -3.13
N LEU A 77 -68.49 15.52 -2.33
CA LEU A 77 -67.60 15.37 -1.17
C LEU A 77 -68.20 14.47 -0.08
N GLU A 78 -69.52 14.50 0.11
CA GLU A 78 -70.19 13.65 1.10
C GLU A 78 -70.07 12.18 0.74
N THR A 79 -70.28 11.86 -0.53
CA THR A 79 -70.13 10.49 -1.04
C THR A 79 -68.67 10.04 -1.00
N THR A 80 -67.72 10.85 -1.49
CA THR A 80 -66.33 10.40 -1.66
C THR A 80 -65.47 10.51 -0.40
N ASN A 81 -65.82 11.39 0.54
CA ASN A 81 -65.01 11.66 1.75
C ASN A 81 -65.88 11.90 3.00
N PRO A 82 -66.72 10.93 3.40
CA PRO A 82 -67.63 11.08 4.54
C PRO A 82 -66.89 11.38 5.86
N GLU A 83 -65.68 10.86 6.03
CA GLU A 83 -64.85 11.10 7.21
C GLU A 83 -64.48 12.58 7.41
N LEU A 84 -64.33 13.36 6.33
CA LEU A 84 -64.06 14.79 6.45
C LEU A 84 -65.26 15.57 6.99
N LEU A 85 -66.48 15.04 6.84
CA LEU A 85 -67.70 15.70 7.30
C LEU A 85 -67.81 15.78 8.82
N LYS A 86 -67.08 14.92 9.55
CA LYS A 86 -66.94 15.02 11.01
C LYS A 86 -66.37 16.37 11.44
N GLU A 87 -65.60 17.01 10.57
CA GLU A 87 -64.99 18.32 10.81
C GLU A 87 -65.63 19.44 9.97
N TRP A 88 -66.75 19.19 9.28
CA TRP A 88 -67.44 20.22 8.50
C TRP A 88 -68.19 21.18 9.42
N ASP A 89 -67.98 22.50 9.25
CA ASP A 89 -68.73 23.49 10.03
C ASP A 89 -70.06 23.83 9.34
N TYR A 90 -71.11 23.10 9.69
CA TYR A 90 -72.47 23.31 9.16
C TYR A 90 -73.07 24.67 9.51
N SER A 91 -72.54 25.36 10.54
CA SER A 91 -73.06 26.67 10.95
C SER A 91 -72.47 27.83 10.14
N LYS A 92 -71.23 27.67 9.62
CA LYS A 92 -70.52 28.70 8.86
C LYS A 92 -70.52 28.49 7.36
N ASN A 93 -70.78 27.27 6.90
CA ASN A 93 -70.81 26.96 5.48
C ASN A 93 -72.19 27.16 4.88
N ILE A 94 -72.25 27.96 3.82
CA ILE A 94 -73.45 28.17 3.01
C ILE A 94 -73.60 27.05 1.96
N ILE A 95 -72.48 26.54 1.44
CA ILE A 95 -72.44 25.44 0.47
C ILE A 95 -72.59 24.12 1.22
N THR A 96 -73.37 23.19 0.69
CA THR A 96 -73.51 21.84 1.27
C THR A 96 -72.42 20.89 0.75
N PRO A 97 -72.07 19.83 1.50
CA PRO A 97 -71.14 18.80 1.03
C PRO A 97 -71.48 18.16 -0.33
N LYS A 98 -72.78 18.12 -0.71
CA LYS A 98 -73.24 17.59 -2.00
C LYS A 98 -72.93 18.50 -3.20
N GLU A 99 -72.69 19.79 -2.94
CA GLU A 99 -72.47 20.81 -3.98
C GLU A 99 -70.99 21.07 -4.27
N ILE A 100 -70.09 20.37 -3.58
CA ILE A 100 -68.64 20.51 -3.75
C ILE A 100 -67.96 19.15 -3.87
N LYS A 101 -66.84 19.10 -4.59
CA LYS A 101 -66.02 17.88 -4.74
C LYS A 101 -64.78 17.90 -3.85
N ALA A 102 -64.26 16.73 -3.56
CA ALA A 102 -62.99 16.49 -2.86
C ALA A 102 -61.80 17.30 -3.43
N GLY A 103 -61.71 17.42 -4.76
CA GLY A 103 -60.66 18.18 -5.44
C GLY A 103 -60.91 19.68 -5.56
N SER A 104 -61.95 20.23 -4.92
CA SER A 104 -62.30 21.64 -5.06
C SER A 104 -61.29 22.56 -4.38
N GLY A 105 -61.00 23.69 -5.03
CA GLY A 105 -60.18 24.78 -4.49
C GLY A 105 -60.96 25.80 -3.66
N ILE A 106 -62.29 25.70 -3.61
CA ILE A 106 -63.15 26.62 -2.85
C ILE A 106 -62.87 26.43 -1.35
N LYS A 107 -62.62 27.52 -0.62
CA LYS A 107 -62.42 27.48 0.82
C LYS A 107 -63.76 27.38 1.54
N VAL A 108 -63.84 26.44 2.47
CA VAL A 108 -64.98 26.23 3.36
C VAL A 108 -64.48 26.17 4.80
N TRP A 109 -65.37 26.33 5.75
CA TRP A 109 -65.08 26.31 7.18
C TRP A 109 -65.09 24.88 7.71
N TRP A 110 -64.09 24.60 8.54
CA TRP A 110 -63.93 23.33 9.24
C TRP A 110 -63.81 23.61 10.74
N LYS A 111 -64.28 22.66 11.54
CA LYS A 111 -64.21 22.69 13.00
C LYS A 111 -63.67 21.36 13.52
N CYS A 112 -62.57 21.39 14.26
CA CYS A 112 -61.96 20.16 14.78
C CYS A 112 -62.65 19.73 16.09
N SER A 113 -62.29 18.55 16.58
CA SER A 113 -62.79 18.00 17.86
C SER A 113 -62.51 18.90 19.07
N LEU A 114 -61.45 19.70 19.04
CA LEU A 114 -61.13 20.70 20.08
C LEU A 114 -61.90 22.02 19.91
N GLY A 115 -62.78 22.11 18.92
CA GLY A 115 -63.64 23.28 18.68
C GLY A 115 -63.00 24.40 17.87
N HIS A 116 -61.73 24.30 17.48
CA HIS A 116 -61.07 25.32 16.66
C HIS A 116 -61.70 25.38 15.26
N SER A 117 -62.06 26.59 14.82
CA SER A 117 -62.59 26.85 13.48
C SER A 117 -61.51 27.38 12.55
N TRP A 118 -61.40 26.85 11.33
CA TRP A 118 -60.50 27.41 10.30
C TRP A 118 -61.07 27.25 8.88
N SER A 119 -60.60 28.10 7.96
CA SER A 119 -61.00 28.05 6.56
C SER A 119 -59.94 27.33 5.72
N ALA A 120 -60.35 26.29 4.98
CA ALA A 120 -59.49 25.54 4.06
C ALA A 120 -60.31 24.94 2.91
N SER A 121 -59.66 24.63 1.78
CA SER A 121 -60.33 23.94 0.68
C SER A 121 -60.37 22.42 0.89
N PRO A 122 -61.41 21.71 0.40
CA PRO A 122 -61.47 20.26 0.48
C PRO A 122 -60.25 19.56 -0.11
N ASN A 123 -59.67 20.07 -1.21
CA ASN A 123 -58.46 19.50 -1.81
C ASN A 123 -57.23 19.55 -0.87
N HIS A 124 -57.15 20.52 0.03
CA HIS A 124 -56.10 20.53 1.05
C HIS A 124 -56.41 19.55 2.19
N ARG A 125 -57.68 19.38 2.54
CA ARG A 125 -58.11 18.43 3.57
C ARG A 125 -57.86 16.98 3.15
N THR A 126 -58.16 16.63 1.90
CA THR A 126 -57.93 15.30 1.33
C THR A 126 -56.45 14.94 1.23
N LYS A 127 -55.56 15.94 1.17
CA LYS A 127 -54.10 15.77 1.29
C LYS A 127 -53.60 15.65 2.74
N GLY A 128 -54.49 15.43 3.71
CA GLY A 128 -54.16 15.21 5.13
C GLY A 128 -53.85 16.48 5.92
N ARG A 129 -54.16 17.68 5.42
CA ARG A 129 -53.98 18.92 6.22
C ARG A 129 -55.17 19.11 7.16
N GLY A 130 -54.91 19.04 8.46
CA GLY A 130 -55.90 19.28 9.53
C GLY A 130 -55.89 20.70 10.08
N CYS A 131 -56.37 20.87 11.32
CA CYS A 131 -56.45 22.15 12.01
C CYS A 131 -55.07 22.82 12.17
N PRO A 132 -54.86 24.04 11.65
CA PRO A 132 -53.58 24.74 11.76
C PRO A 132 -53.28 25.22 13.18
N ILE A 133 -54.31 25.42 14.03
CA ILE A 133 -54.13 25.80 15.44
C ILE A 133 -53.59 24.59 16.24
N CYS A 134 -54.24 23.43 16.14
CA CYS A 134 -53.77 22.19 16.77
C CYS A 134 -52.37 21.78 16.30
N ALA A 135 -52.05 22.04 15.04
CA ALA A 135 -50.75 21.76 14.46
C ALA A 135 -49.67 22.82 14.79
N ASN A 136 -49.97 23.81 15.64
CA ASN A 136 -49.09 24.93 15.99
C ASN A 136 -48.53 25.64 14.74
N LYS A 137 -49.40 25.95 13.78
CA LYS A 137 -49.10 26.78 12.60
C LYS A 137 -49.76 28.15 12.67
N VAL A 138 -50.79 28.28 13.49
CA VAL A 138 -51.51 29.54 13.75
C VAL A 138 -51.64 29.69 15.26
N VAL A 139 -51.37 30.90 15.76
CA VAL A 139 -51.48 31.26 17.17
C VAL A 139 -52.94 31.49 17.54
N LEU A 140 -53.35 30.93 18.67
CA LEU A 140 -54.61 31.16 19.35
C LEU A 140 -54.29 31.56 20.80
N LEU A 141 -54.67 32.79 21.15
CA LEU A 141 -54.49 33.36 22.47
C LEU A 141 -55.20 32.52 23.54
N GLY A 142 -54.53 32.26 24.65
CA GLY A 142 -55.04 31.44 25.75
C GLY A 142 -54.95 29.93 25.50
N TYR A 143 -54.37 29.50 24.37
CA TYR A 143 -54.26 28.08 24.01
C TYR A 143 -52.84 27.67 23.67
N ASN A 144 -52.29 28.17 22.56
CA ASN A 144 -50.97 27.75 22.06
C ASN A 144 -49.95 28.90 21.94
N ASP A 145 -50.30 30.07 22.46
CA ASP A 145 -49.38 31.21 22.54
C ASP A 145 -48.30 31.01 23.63
N LEU A 146 -47.20 31.74 23.48
CA LEU A 146 -46.02 31.61 24.32
C LEU A 146 -46.28 32.03 25.77
N THR A 147 -47.10 33.07 25.98
CA THR A 147 -47.46 33.56 27.32
C THR A 147 -48.17 32.47 28.11
N THR A 148 -49.15 31.82 27.47
CA THR A 148 -49.94 30.75 28.09
C THR A 148 -49.11 29.51 28.37
N LEU A 149 -48.32 29.03 27.40
CA LEU A 149 -47.62 27.74 27.53
C LEU A 149 -46.27 27.82 28.25
N LYS A 150 -45.59 28.96 28.25
CA LYS A 150 -44.25 29.15 28.86
C LYS A 150 -44.12 30.52 29.57
N PRO A 151 -44.89 30.77 30.64
CA PRO A 151 -44.89 32.07 31.34
C PRO A 151 -43.52 32.49 31.87
N ASN A 152 -42.72 31.54 32.39
CA ASN A 152 -41.36 31.84 32.85
C ASN A 152 -40.46 32.36 31.72
N ILE A 153 -40.57 31.79 30.52
CA ILE A 153 -39.79 32.25 29.36
C ILE A 153 -40.32 33.58 28.84
N ALA A 154 -41.65 33.75 28.79
CA ALA A 154 -42.29 35.01 28.41
C ALA A 154 -41.91 36.18 29.34
N SER A 155 -41.63 35.91 30.62
CA SER A 155 -41.14 36.92 31.57
C SER A 155 -39.73 37.45 31.24
N GLU A 156 -38.95 36.72 30.44
CA GLU A 156 -37.64 37.14 29.96
C GLU A 156 -37.72 37.90 28.62
N TRP A 157 -38.91 38.36 28.20
CA TRP A 157 -39.08 39.14 26.97
C TRP A 157 -38.55 40.57 27.13
N ASP A 158 -37.76 41.03 26.16
CA ASP A 158 -37.31 42.43 26.15
C ASP A 158 -38.34 43.31 25.43
N TYR A 159 -39.25 43.92 26.19
CA TYR A 159 -40.32 44.75 25.63
C TYR A 159 -39.81 46.04 24.96
N GLU A 160 -38.68 46.59 25.43
CA GLU A 160 -38.09 47.81 24.87
C GLU A 160 -37.54 47.54 23.46
N LYS A 161 -36.79 46.45 23.29
CA LYS A 161 -36.15 46.12 22.00
C LYS A 161 -37.06 45.42 21.00
N ASN A 162 -38.16 44.80 21.46
CA ASN A 162 -39.11 44.11 20.58
C ASN A 162 -40.26 44.99 20.09
N GLY A 163 -40.42 46.21 20.64
CA GLY A 163 -41.49 47.13 20.25
C GLY A 163 -42.88 46.52 20.49
N GLU A 164 -43.74 46.55 19.46
CA GLU A 164 -45.13 46.04 19.56
C GLU A 164 -45.24 44.51 19.63
N LYS A 165 -44.15 43.77 19.41
CA LYS A 165 -44.16 42.30 19.46
C LYS A 165 -44.30 41.84 20.91
N THR A 166 -45.36 41.10 21.20
CA THR A 166 -45.58 40.48 22.52
C THR A 166 -45.40 38.96 22.45
N PRO A 167 -45.05 38.28 23.56
CA PRO A 167 -45.00 36.81 23.59
C PRO A 167 -46.31 36.17 23.13
N ALA A 168 -47.45 36.80 23.41
CA ALA A 168 -48.78 36.31 23.04
C ALA A 168 -49.01 36.23 21.52
N ASN A 169 -48.20 36.92 20.72
CA ASN A 169 -48.29 36.86 19.26
C ASN A 169 -47.61 35.63 18.64
N TYR A 170 -46.91 34.81 19.44
CA TYR A 170 -46.09 33.71 18.94
C TYR A 170 -46.41 32.39 19.61
N ILE A 171 -46.30 31.30 18.86
CA ILE A 171 -46.35 29.93 19.38
C ILE A 171 -45.02 29.56 20.03
N VAL A 172 -45.06 28.54 20.90
CA VAL A 172 -43.85 27.80 21.30
C VAL A 172 -43.16 27.23 20.06
N ARG A 173 -41.83 27.24 20.05
CA ARG A 173 -40.99 26.77 18.92
C ARG A 173 -41.11 27.58 17.62
N SER A 174 -41.58 28.82 17.69
CA SER A 174 -41.48 29.74 16.55
C SER A 174 -40.02 29.96 16.10
N GLY A 175 -39.82 30.08 14.78
CA GLY A 175 -38.53 30.39 14.15
C GLY A 175 -38.14 31.88 14.24
N GLU A 176 -39.00 32.71 14.80
CA GLU A 176 -38.79 34.15 14.94
C GLU A 176 -37.66 34.49 15.92
N ARG A 177 -36.81 35.44 15.52
CA ARG A 177 -35.78 36.04 16.38
C ARG A 177 -36.35 37.25 17.09
N VAL A 178 -36.16 37.28 18.41
CA VAL A 178 -36.65 38.33 19.29
C VAL A 178 -35.60 38.59 20.37
N TRP A 179 -35.70 39.76 21.00
CA TRP A 179 -34.85 40.15 22.11
C TRP A 179 -35.36 39.57 23.43
N TRP A 180 -34.43 39.11 24.25
CA TRP A 180 -34.65 38.56 25.58
C TRP A 180 -33.84 39.36 26.59
N LYS A 181 -34.37 39.52 27.80
CA LYS A 181 -33.76 40.24 28.90
C LYS A 181 -33.77 39.35 30.14
N CYS A 182 -32.59 38.99 30.64
CA CYS A 182 -32.48 38.09 31.80
C CYS A 182 -32.58 38.88 33.11
N LYS A 183 -32.65 38.17 34.24
CA LYS A 183 -32.70 38.77 35.59
C LYS A 183 -31.49 39.65 35.94
N ARG A 184 -30.34 39.42 35.30
CA ARG A 184 -29.14 40.27 35.42
C ARG A 184 -29.14 41.45 34.43
N ASN A 185 -30.27 41.74 33.81
CA ASN A 185 -30.48 42.85 32.89
C ASN A 185 -29.68 42.78 31.57
N HIS A 186 -29.12 41.62 31.22
CA HIS A 186 -28.49 41.43 29.91
C HIS A 186 -29.55 41.22 28.84
N SER A 187 -29.45 41.97 27.75
CA SER A 187 -30.33 41.85 26.58
C SER A 187 -29.63 41.15 25.42
N TRP A 188 -30.23 40.09 24.86
CA TRP A 188 -29.68 39.38 23.69
C TRP A 188 -30.78 38.93 22.73
N GLU A 189 -30.42 38.76 21.47
CA GLU A 189 -31.33 38.24 20.46
C GLU A 189 -31.22 36.72 20.34
N ALA A 190 -32.35 36.02 20.35
CA ALA A 190 -32.41 34.57 20.13
C ALA A 190 -33.74 34.14 19.50
N VAL A 191 -33.71 32.99 18.82
CA VAL A 191 -34.91 32.38 18.24
C VAL A 191 -35.81 31.82 19.33
N ILE A 192 -37.13 32.05 19.26
CA ILE A 192 -38.10 31.55 20.24
C ILE A 192 -37.99 30.03 20.43
N ALA A 193 -37.71 29.28 19.36
CA ALA A 193 -37.49 27.83 19.43
C ALA A 193 -36.29 27.37 20.26
N SER A 194 -35.16 28.10 20.27
CA SER A 194 -34.02 27.72 21.12
C SER A 194 -34.29 27.99 22.61
N ARG A 195 -35.26 28.84 22.90
CA ARG A 195 -35.67 29.24 24.25
C ARG A 195 -36.80 28.38 24.82
N THR A 196 -37.54 27.70 23.95
CA THR A 196 -38.76 26.96 24.32
C THR A 196 -38.69 25.46 24.01
N GLY A 197 -37.66 25.02 23.29
CA GLY A 197 -37.41 23.61 22.97
C GLY A 197 -36.62 22.85 24.04
N ASN A 198 -36.35 21.56 23.79
CA ASN A 198 -35.66 20.68 24.74
C ASN A 198 -34.19 21.05 24.97
N LYS A 199 -33.51 21.60 23.95
CA LYS A 199 -32.16 22.17 24.08
C LYS A 199 -32.27 23.66 24.41
N TYR A 200 -32.67 23.94 25.65
CA TYR A 200 -32.84 25.30 26.16
C TYR A 200 -31.50 26.05 26.14
N VAL A 201 -31.49 27.24 25.52
CA VAL A 201 -30.35 28.16 25.53
C VAL A 201 -30.69 29.38 26.39
N GLY A 202 -29.92 29.56 27.47
CA GLY A 202 -30.09 30.69 28.40
C GLY A 202 -29.47 31.99 27.88
N CYS A 203 -29.30 32.96 28.79
CA CYS A 203 -28.58 34.19 28.52
C CYS A 203 -27.10 33.89 28.20
N PRO A 204 -26.58 34.29 27.02
CA PRO A 204 -25.21 33.98 26.61
C PRO A 204 -24.18 34.66 27.51
N TYR A 205 -24.48 35.84 28.04
CA TYR A 205 -23.65 36.55 29.01
C TYR A 205 -23.54 35.80 30.34
N CYS A 206 -24.68 35.42 30.94
CA CYS A 206 -24.69 34.68 32.21
C CYS A 206 -24.05 33.29 32.11
N SER A 207 -24.15 32.64 30.94
CA SER A 207 -23.50 31.35 30.68
C SER A 207 -22.00 31.46 30.40
N GLY A 208 -21.45 32.68 30.33
CA GLY A 208 -20.05 32.91 29.99
C GLY A 208 -19.70 32.66 28.51
N LEU A 209 -20.69 32.57 27.62
CA LEU A 209 -20.47 32.44 26.17
C LEU A 209 -20.05 33.78 25.55
N LEU A 210 -20.71 34.88 25.92
CA LEU A 210 -20.36 36.24 25.53
C LEU A 210 -19.77 37.01 26.71
N PRO A 211 -18.82 37.95 26.47
CA PRO A 211 -18.27 38.79 27.52
C PRO A 211 -19.28 39.82 28.01
N ILE A 212 -19.17 40.16 29.29
CA ILE A 212 -19.81 41.31 29.93
C ILE A 212 -18.78 42.44 29.96
N GLU A 213 -19.06 43.53 29.26
CA GLU A 213 -18.21 44.71 29.19
C GLU A 213 -17.99 45.32 30.58
N GLY A 214 -16.73 45.59 30.94
CA GLY A 214 -16.31 46.08 32.24
C GLY A 214 -16.16 45.01 33.33
N GLU A 215 -16.47 43.74 33.04
CA GLU A 215 -16.39 42.65 34.02
C GLU A 215 -15.56 41.46 33.52
N THR A 216 -15.84 40.94 32.32
CA THR A 216 -15.30 39.65 31.83
C THR A 216 -14.75 39.72 30.40
N ASP A 217 -14.81 40.89 29.79
CA ASP A 217 -14.22 41.15 28.48
C ASP A 217 -12.68 41.23 28.56
N LEU A 218 -12.01 41.05 27.42
CA LEU A 218 -10.56 41.00 27.33
C LEU A 218 -9.89 42.33 27.72
N LEU A 219 -10.52 43.48 27.44
CA LEU A 219 -9.99 44.79 27.83
C LEU A 219 -9.88 44.90 29.35
N THR A 220 -10.90 44.41 30.06
CA THR A 220 -10.95 44.42 31.52
C THR A 220 -10.03 43.36 32.14
N THR A 221 -10.03 42.13 31.63
CA THR A 221 -9.32 41.01 32.28
C THR A 221 -7.84 40.91 31.93
N ASN A 222 -7.43 41.47 30.78
CA ASN A 222 -6.05 41.37 30.26
C ASN A 222 -5.56 42.71 29.68
N PRO A 223 -5.55 43.80 30.48
CA PRO A 223 -5.18 45.13 30.01
C PRO A 223 -3.74 45.20 29.44
N GLU A 224 -2.84 44.36 29.93
CA GLU A 224 -1.45 44.27 29.46
C GLU A 224 -1.34 43.88 27.98
N LEU A 225 -2.22 42.98 27.51
CA LEU A 225 -2.22 42.48 26.13
C LEU A 225 -2.84 43.47 25.13
N ILE A 226 -3.52 44.51 25.62
CA ILE A 226 -4.22 45.49 24.76
C ILE A 226 -3.22 46.35 23.99
N SER A 227 -2.06 46.61 24.58
CA SER A 227 -0.92 47.23 23.91
C SER A 227 -0.45 46.46 22.67
N GLU A 228 -0.72 45.15 22.63
CA GLU A 228 -0.36 44.27 21.53
C GLU A 228 -1.51 44.01 20.55
N TRP A 229 -2.69 44.61 20.74
CA TRP A 229 -3.82 44.43 19.82
C TRP A 229 -3.62 45.24 18.54
N ASN A 230 -3.64 44.59 17.38
CA ASN A 230 -3.52 45.30 16.10
C ASN A 230 -4.88 45.85 15.64
N TYR A 231 -5.18 47.10 16.00
CA TYR A 231 -6.45 47.76 15.68
C TYR A 231 -6.67 47.98 14.17
N GLU A 232 -5.61 48.17 13.39
CA GLU A 232 -5.70 48.37 11.95
C GLU A 232 -6.18 47.11 11.22
N LYS A 233 -5.76 45.92 11.69
CA LYS A 233 -6.11 44.64 11.08
C LYS A 233 -7.33 43.97 11.71
N ASN A 234 -7.68 44.30 12.95
CA ASN A 234 -8.86 43.78 13.65
C ASN A 234 -10.05 44.74 13.55
N THR A 235 -10.37 45.25 12.37
CA THR A 235 -11.38 46.31 12.19
C THR A 235 -12.81 45.94 12.62
N LEU A 236 -13.13 44.65 12.73
CA LEU A 236 -14.45 44.14 13.11
C LEU A 236 -14.57 43.71 14.58
N LEU A 237 -13.46 43.68 15.32
CA LEU A 237 -13.42 43.21 16.70
C LEU A 237 -12.60 44.17 17.55
N THR A 238 -13.19 44.62 18.64
CA THR A 238 -12.49 45.35 19.70
C THR A 238 -12.32 44.45 20.92
N PRO A 239 -11.32 44.72 21.79
CA PRO A 239 -11.05 43.86 22.94
C PRO A 239 -12.25 43.69 23.91
N ASN A 240 -13.12 44.70 24.05
CA ASN A 240 -14.34 44.59 24.87
C ASN A 240 -15.41 43.63 24.30
N MET A 241 -15.30 43.21 23.04
CA MET A 241 -16.25 42.29 22.39
C MET A 241 -15.88 40.81 22.55
N VAL A 242 -14.70 40.52 23.10
CA VAL A 242 -14.15 39.16 23.21
C VAL A 242 -13.74 38.87 24.65
N LYS A 243 -13.62 37.59 25.01
CA LYS A 243 -13.16 37.13 26.33
C LYS A 243 -11.77 36.52 26.23
N ALA A 244 -11.05 36.46 27.36
CA ALA A 244 -9.73 35.83 27.44
C ALA A 244 -9.70 34.40 26.89
N GLY A 245 -10.71 33.59 27.19
CA GLY A 245 -10.81 32.21 26.70
C GLY A 245 -11.33 32.04 25.27
N SER A 246 -11.45 33.12 24.47
CA SER A 246 -12.01 33.01 23.12
C SER A 246 -11.12 32.21 22.17
N SER A 247 -11.76 31.44 21.29
CA SER A 247 -11.12 30.76 20.15
C SER A 247 -10.95 31.66 18.93
N ASP A 248 -11.37 32.93 18.99
CA ASP A 248 -11.21 33.88 17.90
C ASP A 248 -9.73 34.10 17.58
N LYS A 249 -9.42 34.15 16.29
CA LYS A 249 -8.07 34.39 15.79
C LYS A 249 -7.95 35.83 15.33
N VAL A 250 -7.13 36.60 16.03
CA VAL A 250 -6.97 38.04 15.82
C VAL A 250 -5.50 38.38 15.55
N TRP A 251 -5.27 39.56 14.97
CA TRP A 251 -3.93 40.09 14.74
C TRP A 251 -3.37 40.76 16.00
N TRP A 252 -2.11 40.46 16.29
CA TRP A 252 -1.31 41.03 17.35
C TRP A 252 -0.12 41.75 16.74
N ILE A 253 0.40 42.74 17.45
CA ILE A 253 1.60 43.48 17.11
C ILE A 253 2.46 43.62 18.37
N CYS A 254 3.76 43.34 18.31
CA CYS A 254 4.65 43.52 19.46
C CYS A 254 5.36 44.87 19.42
N ASP A 255 6.04 45.21 20.50
CA ASP A 255 6.91 46.40 20.65
C ASP A 255 7.93 46.57 19.51
N LYS A 256 8.49 45.46 19.00
CA LYS A 256 9.40 45.46 17.83
C LYS A 256 8.71 45.60 16.47
N GLY A 257 7.40 45.81 16.43
CA GLY A 257 6.61 45.97 15.21
C GLY A 257 6.28 44.67 14.46
N HIS A 258 6.60 43.50 15.01
CA HIS A 258 6.21 42.24 14.36
C HIS A 258 4.71 42.01 14.49
N GLU A 259 4.06 41.68 13.38
CA GLU A 259 2.62 41.41 13.34
C GLU A 259 2.35 39.92 13.11
N TRP A 260 1.46 39.33 13.91
CA TRP A 260 1.07 37.92 13.73
C TRP A 260 -0.37 37.65 14.12
N GLN A 261 -0.94 36.59 13.56
CA GLN A 261 -2.24 36.09 14.01
C GLN A 261 -2.09 35.02 15.08
N ALA A 262 -2.83 35.15 16.18
CA ALA A 262 -2.95 34.11 17.20
C ALA A 262 -4.38 34.06 17.75
N VAL A 263 -4.77 32.88 18.23
CA VAL A 263 -6.01 32.72 18.98
C VAL A 263 -5.89 33.45 20.31
N ILE A 264 -6.94 34.16 20.73
CA ILE A 264 -6.93 34.97 21.97
C ILE A 264 -6.55 34.11 23.18
N SER A 265 -7.16 32.94 23.36
CA SER A 265 -6.83 32.02 24.46
C SER A 265 -5.38 31.54 24.47
N SER A 266 -4.69 31.54 23.34
CA SER A 266 -3.25 31.22 23.31
C SER A 266 -2.38 32.35 23.85
N ARG A 267 -2.84 33.60 23.76
CA ARG A 267 -2.13 34.76 24.33
C ARG A 267 -2.39 34.92 25.81
N THR A 268 -3.62 34.66 26.25
CA THR A 268 -4.08 34.88 27.62
C THR A 268 -3.84 33.66 28.52
N VAL A 269 -4.32 32.47 28.12
CA VAL A 269 -4.27 31.26 28.95
C VAL A 269 -2.95 30.52 28.80
N ASN A 270 -2.43 30.42 27.58
CA ASN A 270 -1.16 29.74 27.30
C ASN A 270 0.04 30.69 27.31
N GLU A 271 -0.19 31.99 27.55
CA GLU A 271 0.83 33.04 27.65
C GLU A 271 1.85 33.03 26.50
N SER A 272 1.41 32.65 25.30
CA SER A 272 2.31 32.62 24.14
C SER A 272 2.61 34.04 23.66
N GLY A 273 3.89 34.40 23.56
CA GLY A 273 4.33 35.69 23.04
C GLY A 273 4.54 35.72 21.53
N CYS A 274 5.12 36.83 21.06
CA CYS A 274 5.46 37.04 19.66
C CYS A 274 6.31 35.88 19.09
N PRO A 275 5.86 35.20 18.01
CA PRO A 275 6.57 34.07 17.43
C PRO A 275 7.86 34.50 16.73
N PHE A 276 7.99 35.76 16.31
CA PHE A 276 9.23 36.31 15.75
C PHE A 276 10.26 36.55 16.85
N CYS A 277 9.89 37.24 17.94
CA CYS A 277 10.78 37.52 19.07
C CYS A 277 11.25 36.25 19.80
N SER A 278 10.38 35.24 19.93
CA SER A 278 10.74 33.92 20.47
C SER A 278 11.58 33.07 19.51
N GLY A 279 11.88 33.58 18.31
CA GLY A 279 12.62 32.87 17.29
C GLY A 279 11.88 31.63 16.78
N ARG A 280 10.55 31.59 16.80
CA ARG A 280 9.77 30.50 16.17
C ARG A 280 9.52 30.77 14.69
N TYR A 281 9.28 32.02 14.31
CA TYR A 281 9.09 32.47 12.93
C TYR A 281 10.37 33.14 12.38
N ALA A 282 10.50 33.14 11.06
CA ALA A 282 11.59 33.83 10.38
C ALA A 282 11.29 35.34 10.31
N ILE A 283 12.32 36.16 10.45
CA ILE A 283 12.28 37.59 10.19
C ILE A 283 12.90 37.78 8.81
N GLN A 284 12.08 38.23 7.86
CA GLN A 284 12.49 38.42 6.47
C GLN A 284 13.58 39.47 6.38
N GLY A 285 14.68 39.15 5.71
CA GLY A 285 15.85 40.01 5.59
C GLY A 285 16.93 39.74 6.64
N GLU A 286 16.60 39.06 7.74
CA GLU A 286 17.53 38.85 8.85
C GLU A 286 17.96 37.38 9.00
N ASN A 287 17.00 36.47 9.21
CA ASN A 287 17.29 35.09 9.61
C ASN A 287 16.51 34.01 8.84
N ASP A 288 15.85 34.41 7.77
CA ASP A 288 15.18 33.50 6.85
C ASP A 288 16.17 32.79 5.92
N LEU A 289 15.74 31.67 5.31
CA LEU A 289 16.58 30.83 4.45
C LEU A 289 17.16 31.58 3.25
N MET A 290 16.48 32.61 2.71
CA MET A 290 17.03 33.40 1.61
C MET A 290 18.18 34.26 2.11
N SER A 291 17.99 34.96 3.23
CA SER A 291 19.00 35.87 3.77
C SER A 291 20.26 35.19 4.29
N VAL A 292 20.15 33.96 4.81
CA VAL A 292 21.32 33.19 5.28
C VAL A 292 22.04 32.43 4.16
N ASP A 293 21.65 32.62 2.90
CA ASP A 293 22.20 31.96 1.70
C ASP A 293 22.40 30.44 1.87
N SER A 294 21.36 29.77 2.38
CA SER A 294 21.48 28.34 2.71
C SER A 294 21.73 27.51 1.44
N PRO A 295 22.70 26.56 1.44
CA PRO A 295 22.93 25.65 0.31
C PRO A 295 21.68 24.85 -0.11
N LEU A 296 20.71 24.73 0.81
CA LEU A 296 19.41 24.08 0.59
C LEU A 296 18.57 24.75 -0.49
N LEU A 297 18.74 26.05 -0.73
CA LEU A 297 17.99 26.80 -1.74
C LEU A 297 18.12 26.17 -3.14
N LYS A 298 19.29 25.57 -3.44
CA LYS A 298 19.55 24.87 -4.71
C LYS A 298 18.66 23.65 -4.94
N GLU A 299 18.06 23.13 -3.88
CA GLU A 299 17.18 21.96 -3.93
C GLU A 299 15.72 22.30 -3.60
N TRP A 300 15.36 23.57 -3.47
CA TRP A 300 13.97 23.97 -3.21
C TRP A 300 13.09 23.69 -4.44
N ASN A 301 11.94 23.06 -4.24
CA ASN A 301 10.98 22.81 -5.32
C ASN A 301 9.91 23.92 -5.36
N TYR A 302 10.16 24.98 -6.12
CA TYR A 302 9.27 26.13 -6.25
C TYR A 302 7.88 25.75 -6.78
N ASP A 303 7.82 24.85 -7.76
CA ASP A 303 6.54 24.41 -8.36
C ASP A 303 5.64 23.70 -7.34
N ARG A 304 6.21 22.80 -6.53
CA ARG A 304 5.47 21.99 -5.54
C ARG A 304 5.15 22.74 -4.25
N ASN A 305 5.95 23.75 -3.90
CA ASN A 305 5.74 24.55 -2.69
C ASN A 305 4.78 25.73 -2.92
N GLY A 306 4.50 26.09 -4.18
CA GLY A 306 3.48 27.06 -4.54
C GLY A 306 3.78 28.43 -3.94
N ARG A 307 2.92 28.90 -3.02
CA ARG A 307 3.06 30.21 -2.36
C ARG A 307 4.12 30.24 -1.26
N LEU A 308 4.63 29.09 -0.83
CA LEU A 308 5.66 29.03 0.21
C LEU A 308 7.02 29.34 -0.40
N THR A 309 7.68 30.36 0.15
CA THR A 309 9.00 30.82 -0.26
C THR A 309 10.03 30.50 0.83
N PRO A 310 11.33 30.44 0.49
CA PRO A 310 12.34 30.22 1.53
C PRO A 310 12.37 31.37 2.56
N SER A 311 11.95 32.59 2.20
CA SER A 311 11.85 33.71 3.14
C SER A 311 10.84 33.53 4.28
N ASP A 312 9.93 32.57 4.15
CA ASP A 312 8.95 32.26 5.20
C ASP A 312 9.54 31.41 6.34
N PHE A 313 10.77 30.88 6.18
CA PHE A 313 11.31 29.88 7.10
C PHE A 313 12.76 30.11 7.47
N LYS A 314 13.09 29.71 8.70
CA LYS A 314 14.47 29.63 9.20
C LYS A 314 15.11 28.29 8.83
N GLU A 315 16.44 28.25 8.87
CA GLU A 315 17.24 27.07 8.51
C GLU A 315 16.93 25.80 9.35
N HIS A 316 16.51 25.93 10.60
CA HIS A 316 16.17 24.78 11.45
C HIS A 316 14.67 24.57 11.66
N SER A 317 13.86 25.01 10.70
CA SER A 317 12.41 24.84 10.78
C SER A 317 11.98 23.37 10.67
N ALA A 318 11.09 22.92 11.57
CA ALA A 318 10.48 21.60 11.50
C ALA A 318 9.44 21.47 10.37
N ARG A 319 9.15 22.56 9.64
CA ARG A 319 8.19 22.55 8.54
C ARG A 319 8.66 21.64 7.42
N LYS A 320 7.77 20.75 6.97
CA LYS A 320 8.00 19.88 5.81
C LYS A 320 7.67 20.62 4.52
N ILE A 321 8.64 20.64 3.61
CA ILE A 321 8.52 21.26 2.28
C ILE A 321 8.99 20.27 1.21
N TRP A 322 8.66 20.55 -0.06
CA TRP A 322 9.09 19.77 -1.21
C TRP A 322 10.48 20.19 -1.68
N TRP A 323 11.35 19.21 -1.84
CA TRP A 323 12.70 19.32 -2.34
C TRP A 323 12.83 18.63 -3.68
N LYS A 324 13.76 19.09 -4.52
CA LYS A 324 14.11 18.51 -5.82
C LYS A 324 15.62 18.48 -5.96
N CYS A 325 16.20 17.29 -6.15
CA CYS A 325 17.65 17.17 -6.32
C CYS A 325 18.04 17.37 -7.77
N LYS A 326 19.35 17.49 -8.02
CA LYS A 326 19.93 17.63 -9.38
C LYS A 326 19.53 16.51 -10.35
N LYS A 327 19.21 15.30 -9.86
CA LYS A 327 18.72 14.17 -10.69
C LYS A 327 17.21 14.23 -10.96
N GLY A 328 16.54 15.29 -10.52
CA GLY A 328 15.10 15.50 -10.72
C GLY A 328 14.19 14.78 -9.73
N HIS A 329 14.73 14.01 -8.77
CA HIS A 329 13.88 13.35 -7.77
C HIS A 329 13.24 14.35 -6.82
N GLU A 330 11.95 14.18 -6.55
CA GLU A 330 11.19 15.06 -5.66
C GLU A 330 10.82 14.34 -4.36
N TRP A 331 10.99 14.99 -3.21
CA TRP A 331 10.59 14.43 -1.92
C TRP A 331 10.21 15.50 -0.91
N CYS A 332 9.39 15.12 0.07
CA CYS A 332 8.99 15.98 1.18
C CYS A 332 9.81 15.65 2.43
N SER A 333 10.43 16.67 3.04
CA SER A 333 11.24 16.56 4.27
C SER A 333 11.21 17.88 5.04
N SER A 334 11.47 17.87 6.35
CA SER A 334 11.63 19.10 7.12
C SER A 334 12.90 19.85 6.71
N ILE A 335 12.89 21.17 6.86
CA ILE A 335 14.09 22.00 6.62
C ILE A 335 15.18 21.65 7.65
N SER A 336 14.82 21.38 8.90
CA SER A 336 15.75 20.96 9.94
C SER A 336 16.47 19.62 9.67
N ASP A 337 15.82 18.66 9.00
CA ASP A 337 16.48 17.41 8.60
C ASP A 337 17.49 17.70 7.48
N ARG A 338 17.07 18.54 6.51
CA ARG A 338 17.93 18.96 5.41
C ARG A 338 19.16 19.73 5.88
N SER A 339 19.00 20.67 6.80
CA SER A 339 20.09 21.49 7.34
C SER A 339 21.13 20.64 8.09
N ARG A 340 20.71 19.49 8.65
CA ARG A 340 21.61 18.50 9.28
C ARG A 340 22.33 17.59 8.28
N GLY A 341 22.09 17.77 6.98
CA GLY A 341 22.75 17.03 5.90
C GLY A 341 21.97 15.87 5.31
N ASP A 342 20.71 15.64 5.72
CA ASP A 342 19.89 14.61 5.06
C ASP A 342 19.54 15.04 3.64
N GLY A 343 20.15 14.40 2.64
CA GLY A 343 19.91 14.67 1.23
C GLY A 343 18.74 13.88 0.63
N CYS A 344 18.75 13.75 -0.70
CA CYS A 344 17.74 13.00 -1.44
C CYS A 344 17.66 11.52 -0.96
N PRO A 345 16.47 11.04 -0.53
CA PRO A 345 16.31 9.69 0.00
C PRO A 345 16.44 8.62 -1.08
N TYR A 346 16.16 8.95 -2.35
CA TYR A 346 16.36 8.04 -3.48
C TYR A 346 17.84 7.91 -3.84
N CYS A 347 18.57 9.02 -3.97
CA CYS A 347 20.01 9.00 -4.27
C CYS A 347 20.83 8.30 -3.18
N SER A 348 20.47 8.48 -1.90
CA SER A 348 21.16 7.83 -0.77
C SER A 348 20.80 6.34 -0.63
N GLY A 349 19.73 5.87 -1.27
CA GLY A 349 19.22 4.50 -1.16
C GLY A 349 18.36 4.24 0.08
N LYS A 350 17.94 5.30 0.79
CA LYS A 350 16.99 5.23 1.93
C LYS A 350 15.56 4.93 1.45
N ARG A 351 15.20 5.31 0.22
CA ARG A 351 13.92 4.97 -0.44
C ARG A 351 14.18 4.33 -1.80
N VAL A 352 13.35 3.36 -2.17
CA VAL A 352 13.40 2.70 -3.48
C VAL A 352 12.67 3.53 -4.54
N LEU A 353 13.26 3.60 -5.73
CA LEU A 353 12.67 4.12 -6.96
C LEU A 353 12.96 3.07 -8.05
N VAL A 354 11.89 2.45 -8.54
CA VAL A 354 11.95 1.38 -9.54
C VAL A 354 12.54 1.91 -10.84
N GLY A 355 13.48 1.17 -11.43
CA GLY A 355 14.22 1.57 -12.62
C GLY A 355 15.36 2.55 -12.34
N PHE A 356 15.68 2.83 -11.08
CA PHE A 356 16.79 3.71 -10.71
C PHE A 356 17.72 3.10 -9.67
N ASN A 357 17.21 2.77 -8.48
CA ASN A 357 18.04 2.28 -7.37
C ASN A 357 17.53 0.97 -6.74
N ASP A 358 16.55 0.34 -7.38
CA ASP A 358 16.08 -0.97 -6.95
C ASP A 358 17.09 -2.07 -7.27
N LEU A 359 17.00 -3.18 -6.53
CA LEU A 359 17.94 -4.27 -6.61
C LEU A 359 17.97 -4.92 -8.00
N ALA A 360 16.83 -5.04 -8.68
CA ALA A 360 16.79 -5.67 -9.99
C ALA A 360 17.50 -4.81 -11.04
N HIS A 361 17.33 -3.49 -10.95
CA HIS A 361 17.97 -2.54 -11.85
C HIS A 361 19.47 -2.43 -11.58
N ILE A 362 19.88 -2.30 -10.32
CA ILE A 362 21.29 -2.12 -9.95
C ILE A 362 22.08 -3.43 -10.05
N ASN A 363 21.51 -4.56 -9.61
CA ASN A 363 22.18 -5.86 -9.59
C ASN A 363 21.30 -6.97 -10.20
N PRO A 364 21.12 -6.99 -11.54
CA PRO A 364 20.27 -7.99 -12.22
C PRO A 364 20.65 -9.43 -11.90
N TYR A 365 21.94 -9.73 -11.75
CA TYR A 365 22.44 -11.08 -11.47
C TYR A 365 22.14 -11.55 -10.06
N ILE A 366 22.25 -10.65 -9.07
CA ILE A 366 21.84 -10.96 -7.69
C ILE A 366 20.33 -11.20 -7.66
N ALA A 367 19.56 -10.38 -8.39
CA ALA A 367 18.11 -10.57 -8.50
C ALA A 367 17.72 -11.93 -9.12
N LYS A 368 18.55 -12.54 -9.97
CA LYS A 368 18.34 -13.92 -10.48
C LYS A 368 18.45 -14.99 -9.38
N GLU A 369 19.23 -14.74 -8.34
CA GLU A 369 19.35 -15.65 -7.18
C GLU A 369 18.20 -15.50 -6.19
N TRP A 370 17.19 -14.67 -6.48
CA TRP A 370 16.04 -14.51 -5.60
C TRP A 370 15.17 -15.76 -5.56
N ASN A 371 14.87 -16.28 -4.37
CA ASN A 371 13.97 -17.42 -4.22
C ASN A 371 12.51 -16.93 -4.17
N TYR A 372 11.84 -16.84 -5.34
CA TYR A 372 10.46 -16.33 -5.45
C TYR A 372 9.44 -17.16 -4.65
N GLU A 373 9.61 -18.48 -4.58
CA GLU A 373 8.71 -19.38 -3.84
C GLU A 373 8.74 -19.09 -2.33
N LYS A 374 9.94 -19.00 -1.74
CA LYS A 374 10.09 -18.77 -0.30
C LYS A 374 9.92 -17.32 0.14
N ASN A 375 10.04 -16.37 -0.78
CA ASN A 375 9.90 -14.94 -0.48
C ASN A 375 8.48 -14.41 -0.65
N GLY A 376 7.57 -15.20 -1.25
CA GLY A 376 6.17 -14.82 -1.47
C GLY A 376 6.07 -13.52 -2.26
N ASN A 377 5.33 -12.53 -1.74
CA ASN A 377 5.08 -11.26 -2.41
C ASN A 377 6.27 -10.28 -2.42
N LYS A 378 7.43 -10.66 -1.88
CA LYS A 378 8.64 -9.84 -1.93
C LYS A 378 9.33 -10.03 -3.28
N ILE A 379 9.51 -8.94 -4.02
CA ILE A 379 10.21 -8.92 -5.31
C ILE A 379 11.42 -7.97 -5.25
N PRO A 380 12.51 -8.25 -6.01
CA PRO A 380 13.74 -7.44 -6.00
C PRO A 380 13.51 -5.93 -6.23
N GLN A 381 12.56 -5.56 -7.09
CA GLN A 381 12.26 -4.17 -7.47
C GLN A 381 11.74 -3.31 -6.30
N LYS A 382 11.29 -3.93 -5.20
CA LYS A 382 10.78 -3.21 -4.02
C LYS A 382 11.88 -2.85 -3.02
N TYR A 383 13.13 -3.22 -3.26
CA TYR A 383 14.22 -3.06 -2.31
C TYR A 383 15.44 -2.45 -2.97
N THR A 384 16.16 -1.60 -2.22
CA THR A 384 17.49 -1.13 -2.64
C THR A 384 18.56 -2.16 -2.26
N CYS A 385 19.73 -2.11 -2.91
CA CYS A 385 20.87 -2.97 -2.58
C CYS A 385 21.38 -2.79 -1.13
N LYS A 386 21.03 -1.70 -0.45
CA LYS A 386 21.40 -1.40 0.94
C LYS A 386 20.38 -1.93 1.96
N SER A 387 19.30 -2.56 1.51
CA SER A 387 18.22 -3.01 2.40
C SER A 387 18.70 -4.06 3.42
N GLY A 388 18.44 -3.84 4.70
CA GLY A 388 18.70 -4.81 5.77
C GLY A 388 17.72 -5.98 5.81
N ILE A 389 16.70 -5.99 4.94
CA ILE A 389 15.67 -7.03 4.91
C ILE A 389 16.31 -8.38 4.55
N LYS A 390 16.03 -9.41 5.37
CA LYS A 390 16.45 -10.79 5.12
C LYS A 390 15.48 -11.49 4.18
N VAL A 391 16.01 -12.05 3.11
CA VAL A 391 15.27 -12.80 2.09
C VAL A 391 15.96 -14.15 1.83
N TRP A 392 15.21 -15.07 1.25
CA TRP A 392 15.73 -16.35 0.77
C TRP A 392 16.36 -16.17 -0.60
N TRP A 393 17.56 -16.72 -0.75
CA TRP A 393 18.32 -16.80 -1.99
C TRP A 393 18.41 -18.25 -2.43
N LYS A 394 18.55 -18.47 -3.73
CA LYS A 394 18.75 -19.76 -4.37
C LYS A 394 19.80 -19.59 -5.46
N CYS A 395 20.94 -20.27 -5.31
CA CYS A 395 22.02 -20.18 -6.30
C CYS A 395 21.75 -21.14 -7.46
N GLU A 396 22.56 -21.01 -8.51
CA GLU A 396 22.48 -21.87 -9.72
C GLU A 396 22.67 -23.37 -9.42
N LYS A 397 23.40 -23.72 -8.35
CA LYS A 397 23.57 -25.11 -7.88
C LYS A 397 22.35 -25.63 -7.07
N GLY A 398 21.31 -24.83 -6.93
CA GLY A 398 20.09 -25.17 -6.21
C GLY A 398 20.17 -25.02 -4.68
N HIS A 399 21.30 -24.57 -4.13
CA HIS A 399 21.41 -24.32 -2.70
C HIS A 399 20.60 -23.09 -2.29
N GLU A 400 19.89 -23.21 -1.19
CA GLU A 400 19.06 -22.13 -0.65
C GLU A 400 19.60 -21.65 0.70
N TRP A 401 19.62 -20.32 0.90
CA TRP A 401 20.06 -19.73 2.17
C TRP A 401 19.33 -18.41 2.43
N LYS A 402 19.31 -17.97 3.69
CA LYS A 402 18.65 -16.73 4.10
C LYS A 402 19.68 -15.72 4.60
N THR A 403 19.75 -14.56 3.95
CA THR A 403 20.63 -13.45 4.37
C THR A 403 20.00 -12.09 3.99
N SER A 404 20.54 -10.99 4.51
CA SER A 404 20.06 -9.65 4.17
C SER A 404 20.44 -9.29 2.72
N ILE A 405 19.61 -8.45 2.09
CA ILE A 405 19.92 -7.91 0.75
C ILE A 405 21.23 -7.15 0.75
N SER A 406 21.51 -6.38 1.81
CA SER A 406 22.76 -5.63 1.94
C SER A 406 24.00 -6.52 2.10
N ASN A 407 23.89 -7.65 2.79
CA ASN A 407 24.98 -8.63 2.89
C ASN A 407 25.20 -9.31 1.53
N ARG A 408 24.12 -9.80 0.90
CA ARG A 408 24.22 -10.43 -0.42
C ARG A 408 24.80 -9.48 -1.48
N SER A 409 24.39 -8.20 -1.44
CA SER A 409 24.89 -7.15 -2.34
C SER A 409 26.35 -6.77 -2.07
N ARG A 410 26.83 -6.92 -0.82
CA ARG A 410 28.25 -6.74 -0.48
C ARG A 410 29.13 -7.90 -0.93
N GLY A 411 28.56 -9.05 -1.26
CA GLY A 411 29.29 -10.18 -1.86
C GLY A 411 29.12 -11.52 -1.13
N ASP A 412 28.32 -11.59 -0.07
CA ASP A 412 28.04 -12.85 0.62
C ASP A 412 27.31 -13.82 -0.33
N GLY A 413 28.06 -14.76 -0.91
CA GLY A 413 27.52 -15.78 -1.80
C GLY A 413 26.79 -16.90 -1.07
N CYS A 414 26.48 -17.97 -1.79
CA CYS A 414 25.93 -19.17 -1.18
C CYS A 414 26.95 -19.79 -0.21
N PRO A 415 26.62 -19.98 1.09
CA PRO A 415 27.54 -20.54 2.07
C PRO A 415 28.07 -21.93 1.69
N LYS A 416 27.22 -22.76 1.07
CA LYS A 416 27.60 -24.11 0.60
C LYS A 416 28.46 -24.09 -0.66
N CYS A 417 28.29 -23.12 -1.55
CA CYS A 417 29.21 -22.97 -2.70
C CYS A 417 30.56 -22.42 -2.23
N ASN A 418 30.54 -21.51 -1.27
CA ASN A 418 31.73 -20.85 -0.75
C ASN A 418 32.53 -21.73 0.22
N SER A 419 31.93 -22.77 0.84
CA SER A 419 32.62 -23.67 1.77
C SER A 419 33.74 -24.51 1.14
N GLY A 420 33.92 -24.46 -0.18
CA GLY A 420 35.03 -25.09 -0.91
C GLY A 420 35.84 -24.16 -1.81
N ILE A 421 35.52 -22.86 -1.83
CA ILE A 421 36.27 -21.85 -2.59
C ILE A 421 37.43 -21.39 -1.70
N ARG A 422 38.66 -21.81 -2.04
CA ARG A 422 39.90 -21.42 -1.33
C ARG A 422 40.45 -20.06 -1.78
N THR A 423 39.81 -19.39 -2.74
CA THR A 423 40.31 -18.14 -3.36
C THR A 423 39.50 -16.94 -2.90
N SER A 424 40.18 -15.86 -2.52
CA SER A 424 39.54 -14.65 -1.99
C SER A 424 39.05 -13.73 -3.13
N PHE A 425 38.05 -12.87 -2.89
CA PHE A 425 37.63 -11.87 -3.89
C PHE A 425 38.79 -10.95 -4.33
N PRO A 426 39.67 -10.48 -3.42
CA PRO A 426 40.85 -9.69 -3.80
C PRO A 426 41.77 -10.38 -4.82
N GLU A 427 42.05 -11.67 -4.63
CA GLU A 427 42.84 -12.48 -5.57
C GLU A 427 42.19 -12.50 -6.97
N GLN A 428 40.87 -12.73 -7.02
CA GLN A 428 40.12 -12.75 -8.28
C GLN A 428 40.04 -11.38 -8.96
N ALA A 429 40.01 -10.30 -8.17
CA ALA A 429 40.10 -8.94 -8.70
C ALA A 429 41.47 -8.68 -9.32
N ILE A 430 42.57 -9.05 -8.65
CA ILE A 430 43.93 -8.93 -9.21
C ILE A 430 44.04 -9.72 -10.52
N TYR A 431 43.62 -10.99 -10.49
CA TYR A 431 43.65 -11.86 -11.67
C TYR A 431 42.88 -11.29 -12.85
N PHE A 432 41.66 -10.79 -12.61
CA PHE A 432 40.82 -10.20 -13.66
C PHE A 432 41.52 -9.07 -14.42
N TYR A 433 42.19 -8.14 -13.74
CA TYR A 433 42.89 -7.04 -14.40
C TYR A 433 44.23 -7.46 -15.00
N VAL A 434 44.97 -8.36 -14.35
CA VAL A 434 46.20 -8.93 -14.91
C VAL A 434 45.92 -9.66 -16.22
N LYS A 435 44.86 -10.49 -16.27
CA LYS A 435 44.45 -11.27 -17.44
C LYS A 435 44.08 -10.41 -18.65
N LYS A 436 43.60 -9.17 -18.44
CA LYS A 436 43.33 -8.20 -19.52
C LYS A 436 44.61 -7.77 -20.26
N ILE A 437 45.76 -7.78 -19.59
CA ILE A 437 47.06 -7.40 -20.17
C ILE A 437 47.86 -8.64 -20.57
N TYR A 438 47.78 -9.70 -19.78
CA TYR A 438 48.48 -10.96 -19.94
C TYR A 438 47.48 -12.11 -20.11
N PRO A 439 47.00 -12.39 -21.34
CA PRO A 439 46.02 -13.45 -21.58
C PRO A 439 46.48 -14.85 -21.15
N ASP A 440 47.80 -15.06 -21.11
CA ASP A 440 48.47 -16.28 -20.66
C ASP A 440 48.53 -16.44 -19.13
N ALA A 441 48.15 -15.41 -18.34
CA ALA A 441 48.14 -15.50 -16.89
C ALA A 441 47.22 -16.63 -16.41
N VAL A 442 47.67 -17.42 -15.43
CA VAL A 442 46.96 -18.59 -14.90
C VAL A 442 46.64 -18.35 -13.43
N ASN A 443 45.38 -18.54 -13.04
CA ASN A 443 44.95 -18.55 -11.64
C ASN A 443 45.17 -19.96 -11.05
N ARG A 444 45.64 -20.06 -9.81
CA ARG A 444 45.91 -21.32 -9.07
C ARG A 444 46.87 -22.26 -9.78
N CYS A 445 48.00 -21.74 -10.25
CA CYS A 445 48.97 -22.53 -10.99
C CYS A 445 49.67 -23.53 -10.07
N THR A 446 49.48 -24.84 -10.30
CA THR A 446 50.16 -25.92 -9.57
C THR A 446 51.25 -26.62 -10.39
N ASP A 447 51.39 -26.25 -11.67
CA ASP A 447 52.18 -27.02 -12.64
C ASP A 447 53.66 -26.60 -12.66
N VAL A 448 54.00 -25.46 -12.04
CA VAL A 448 55.33 -24.84 -12.10
C VAL A 448 56.19 -25.09 -10.85
N LEU A 449 55.57 -25.45 -9.71
CA LEU A 449 56.29 -25.73 -8.46
C LEU A 449 56.14 -27.21 -8.06
N PRO A 450 57.16 -27.81 -7.41
CA PRO A 450 57.14 -29.20 -7.00
C PRO A 450 56.07 -29.49 -5.94
N ASN A 451 55.67 -30.76 -5.83
CA ASN A 451 54.70 -31.27 -4.84
C ASN A 451 53.30 -30.62 -4.91
N GLY A 452 52.92 -30.08 -6.07
CA GLY A 452 51.64 -29.42 -6.28
C GLY A 452 51.50 -28.12 -5.47
N MET A 453 52.61 -27.43 -5.18
CA MET A 453 52.55 -26.09 -4.60
C MET A 453 51.86 -25.13 -5.56
N GLU A 454 50.85 -24.43 -5.06
CA GLU A 454 50.02 -23.50 -5.83
C GLU A 454 50.60 -22.08 -5.77
N ILE A 455 50.68 -21.40 -6.92
CA ILE A 455 50.85 -19.95 -7.04
C ILE A 455 49.49 -19.34 -7.39
N ASP A 456 49.02 -18.35 -6.62
CA ASP A 456 47.65 -17.82 -6.79
C ASP A 456 47.43 -17.24 -8.19
N ILE A 457 48.38 -16.44 -8.69
CA ILE A 457 48.40 -15.94 -10.07
C ILE A 457 49.82 -16.09 -10.62
N PHE A 458 49.97 -16.80 -11.73
CA PHE A 458 51.24 -16.93 -12.43
C PHE A 458 51.13 -16.32 -13.83
N ILE A 459 52.12 -15.52 -14.23
CA ILE A 459 52.20 -14.89 -15.55
C ILE A 459 53.39 -15.50 -16.31
N PRO A 460 53.17 -16.54 -17.14
CA PRO A 460 54.25 -17.28 -17.80
C PRO A 460 55.16 -16.39 -18.65
N SER A 461 54.58 -15.47 -19.42
CA SER A 461 55.29 -14.60 -20.37
C SER A 461 56.38 -13.72 -19.75
N ILE A 462 56.30 -13.43 -18.45
CA ILE A 462 57.29 -12.61 -17.73
C ILE A 462 57.86 -13.31 -16.49
N ASN A 463 57.52 -14.59 -16.29
CA ASN A 463 57.90 -15.41 -15.13
C ASN A 463 57.63 -14.74 -13.77
N VAL A 464 56.47 -14.10 -13.62
CA VAL A 464 56.05 -13.42 -12.38
C VAL A 464 54.95 -14.23 -11.68
N GLY A 465 55.13 -14.49 -10.39
CA GLY A 465 54.10 -15.01 -9.49
C GLY A 465 53.54 -13.89 -8.61
N ILE A 466 52.22 -13.87 -8.39
CA ILE A 466 51.55 -13.00 -7.44
C ILE A 466 50.79 -13.86 -6.44
N GLU A 467 51.07 -13.64 -5.16
CA GLU A 467 50.39 -14.29 -4.04
C GLU A 467 49.54 -13.26 -3.29
N TYR A 468 48.31 -13.63 -2.95
CA TYR A 468 47.44 -12.83 -2.09
C TYR A 468 47.20 -13.56 -0.77
N ASP A 469 47.72 -13.00 0.32
CA ASP A 469 47.53 -13.57 1.67
C ASP A 469 46.58 -12.69 2.50
N GLY A 470 45.43 -13.24 2.86
CA GLY A 470 44.52 -12.60 3.81
C GLY A 470 45.04 -12.66 5.26
N SER A 471 44.84 -11.59 6.04
CA SER A 471 45.42 -11.45 7.39
C SER A 471 45.00 -12.54 8.38
N VAL A 472 43.77 -13.06 8.26
CA VAL A 472 43.15 -13.99 9.22
C VAL A 472 43.76 -15.41 9.23
N TRP A 473 44.45 -15.83 8.15
CA TRP A 473 44.85 -17.23 7.96
C TRP A 473 46.38 -17.48 8.01
N HIS A 474 47.18 -16.43 8.24
CA HIS A 474 48.65 -16.47 8.03
C HIS A 474 49.49 -16.01 9.23
N GLU A 475 48.94 -16.05 10.46
CA GLU A 475 49.68 -15.60 11.65
C GLU A 475 50.52 -16.69 12.32
N SER A 476 50.23 -17.97 12.07
CA SER A 476 50.98 -19.07 12.70
C SER A 476 52.39 -19.22 12.13
N ASP A 477 53.37 -19.56 12.96
CA ASP A 477 54.76 -19.82 12.52
C ASP A 477 54.84 -20.86 11.40
N LYS A 478 53.99 -21.90 11.46
CA LYS A 478 53.92 -22.94 10.43
C LYS A 478 53.44 -22.41 9.07
N ALA A 479 52.60 -21.38 9.05
CA ALA A 479 52.16 -20.72 7.82
C ALA A 479 53.30 -19.86 7.24
N LEU A 480 53.97 -19.08 8.09
CA LEU A 480 55.11 -18.25 7.68
C LEU A 480 56.29 -19.09 7.16
N GLU A 481 56.55 -20.26 7.73
CA GLU A 481 57.56 -21.20 7.20
C GLU A 481 57.20 -21.75 5.82
N LYS A 482 55.91 -21.95 5.54
CA LYS A 482 55.45 -22.38 4.20
C LYS A 482 55.63 -21.27 3.17
N GLU A 483 55.40 -20.01 3.55
CA GLU A 483 55.61 -18.84 2.68
C GLU A 483 57.09 -18.77 2.23
N VAL A 484 58.02 -18.90 3.18
CA VAL A 484 59.47 -18.92 2.89
C VAL A 484 59.85 -20.11 2.00
N LYS A 485 59.33 -21.32 2.30
CA LYS A 485 59.58 -22.50 1.46
C LYS A 485 59.07 -22.30 0.03
N LYS A 486 57.88 -21.73 -0.14
CA LYS A 486 57.31 -21.43 -1.47
C LYS A 486 58.20 -20.44 -2.22
N TYR A 487 58.67 -19.38 -1.55
CA TYR A 487 59.58 -18.41 -2.16
C TYR A 487 60.92 -19.02 -2.58
N ILE A 488 61.50 -19.93 -1.79
CA ILE A 488 62.71 -20.66 -2.16
C ILE A 488 62.49 -21.47 -3.45
N GLU A 489 61.35 -22.14 -3.59
CA GLU A 489 61.02 -22.88 -4.82
C GLU A 489 60.76 -21.93 -6.00
N CYS A 490 60.10 -20.79 -5.79
CA CYS A 490 59.97 -19.75 -6.83
C CYS A 490 61.35 -19.30 -7.33
N LYS A 491 62.29 -19.00 -6.42
CA LYS A 491 63.66 -18.62 -6.77
C LYS A 491 64.41 -19.69 -7.55
N ARG A 492 64.24 -20.96 -7.18
CA ARG A 492 64.85 -22.10 -7.91
C ARG A 492 64.33 -22.25 -9.34
N ASN A 493 63.13 -21.75 -9.62
CA ASN A 493 62.49 -21.77 -10.94
C ASN A 493 62.52 -20.40 -11.64
N ASP A 494 63.40 -19.49 -11.19
CA ASP A 494 63.56 -18.12 -11.72
C ASP A 494 62.27 -17.27 -11.70
N ILE A 495 61.31 -17.60 -10.84
CA ILE A 495 60.03 -16.89 -10.72
C ILE A 495 60.19 -15.69 -9.79
N PHE A 496 59.89 -14.49 -10.31
CA PHE A 496 59.83 -13.26 -9.52
C PHE A 496 58.52 -13.21 -8.72
N LEU A 497 58.60 -13.25 -7.38
CA LEU A 497 57.43 -13.39 -6.52
C LEU A 497 57.00 -12.07 -5.88
N ILE A 498 55.82 -11.58 -6.25
CA ILE A 498 55.15 -10.45 -5.60
C ILE A 498 54.14 -11.01 -4.59
N ARG A 499 54.22 -10.58 -3.33
CA ARG A 499 53.29 -10.99 -2.28
C ARG A 499 52.47 -9.79 -1.80
N VAL A 500 51.16 -9.90 -1.86
CA VAL A 500 50.20 -8.88 -1.45
C VAL A 500 49.59 -9.31 -0.11
N LYS A 501 49.86 -8.54 0.95
CA LYS A 501 49.30 -8.77 2.28
C LYS A 501 48.39 -7.64 2.74
N GLU A 502 47.35 -7.99 3.47
CA GLU A 502 46.53 -7.01 4.18
C GLU A 502 47.37 -6.24 5.23
N LYS A 503 46.99 -4.99 5.47
CA LYS A 503 47.67 -4.09 6.41
C LYS A 503 47.60 -4.68 7.82
N GLY A 504 48.78 -4.90 8.44
CA GLY A 504 48.90 -5.56 9.75
C GLY A 504 49.27 -7.04 9.72
N GLY A 505 49.27 -7.70 8.55
CA GLY A 505 49.67 -9.11 8.46
C GLY A 505 51.18 -9.34 8.69
N ASN A 506 51.54 -10.34 9.49
CA ASN A 506 52.93 -10.72 9.74
C ASN A 506 53.59 -11.29 8.46
N ALA A 507 54.89 -11.07 8.29
CA ALA A 507 55.69 -11.71 7.24
C ALA A 507 57.11 -11.93 7.76
N ARG A 508 57.74 -13.05 7.38
CA ARG A 508 59.18 -13.28 7.63
C ARG A 508 60.01 -12.63 6.53
N GLU A 509 61.24 -12.24 6.87
CA GLU A 509 62.24 -11.87 5.87
C GLU A 509 62.44 -13.02 4.86
N ASN A 510 62.74 -12.67 3.61
CA ASN A 510 62.91 -13.63 2.51
C ASN A 510 61.66 -14.51 2.25
N SER A 511 60.48 -13.89 2.14
CA SER A 511 59.22 -14.57 1.79
C SER A 511 58.67 -14.19 0.41
N CYS A 512 59.31 -13.25 -0.28
CA CYS A 512 59.01 -12.78 -1.64
C CYS A 512 60.12 -11.84 -2.14
N ASP A 513 60.09 -11.47 -3.42
CA ASP A 513 60.91 -10.39 -3.97
C ASP A 513 60.35 -9.01 -3.62
N VAL A 514 59.02 -8.88 -3.65
CA VAL A 514 58.31 -7.63 -3.40
C VAL A 514 57.13 -7.89 -2.48
N MET A 515 57.07 -7.16 -1.37
CA MET A 515 55.95 -7.18 -0.44
C MET A 515 55.09 -5.93 -0.64
N LEU A 516 53.83 -6.11 -1.05
CA LEU A 516 52.84 -5.04 -1.18
C LEU A 516 51.80 -5.11 -0.06
N ARG A 517 51.27 -3.95 0.30
CA ARG A 517 50.25 -3.84 1.36
C ARG A 517 48.97 -3.23 0.83
N ILE A 518 47.84 -3.87 1.16
CA ILE A 518 46.49 -3.37 0.87
C ILE A 518 45.72 -3.13 2.17
N ASP A 519 44.91 -2.07 2.19
CA ASP A 519 43.99 -1.74 3.27
C ASP A 519 42.79 -2.72 3.26
N ASP A 520 42.33 -3.15 4.45
CA ASP A 520 41.27 -4.15 4.66
C ASP A 520 39.86 -3.62 4.37
N SER A 521 39.73 -2.32 4.06
CA SER A 521 38.46 -1.71 3.66
C SER A 521 37.94 -2.15 2.29
N PHE A 522 38.80 -2.75 1.44
CA PHE A 522 38.47 -3.26 0.09
C PHE A 522 37.59 -2.33 -0.77
N ASN A 523 37.77 -1.01 -0.62
CA ASN A 523 37.13 0.02 -1.43
C ASN A 523 37.94 0.32 -2.70
N ASN A 524 37.39 1.13 -3.61
CA ASN A 524 38.08 1.47 -4.86
C ASN A 524 39.41 2.17 -4.58
N GLU A 525 39.50 2.98 -3.53
CA GLU A 525 40.72 3.69 -3.15
C GLU A 525 41.85 2.71 -2.77
N ALA A 526 41.53 1.66 -1.99
CA ALA A 526 42.47 0.61 -1.61
C ALA A 526 42.96 -0.19 -2.82
N TYR A 527 42.07 -0.58 -3.73
CA TYR A 527 42.46 -1.26 -4.96
C TYR A 527 43.28 -0.36 -5.89
N SER A 528 42.89 0.91 -6.06
CA SER A 528 43.66 1.87 -6.86
C SER A 528 45.08 2.03 -6.31
N SER A 529 45.24 2.10 -4.99
CA SER A 529 46.55 2.13 -4.34
C SER A 529 47.34 0.85 -4.58
N LEU A 530 46.72 -0.32 -4.46
CA LEU A 530 47.38 -1.60 -4.75
C LEU A 530 47.84 -1.68 -6.21
N PHE A 531 46.98 -1.34 -7.17
CA PHE A 531 47.31 -1.42 -8.59
C PHE A 531 48.36 -0.39 -9.00
N MET A 532 48.39 0.79 -8.36
CA MET A 532 49.48 1.77 -8.53
C MET A 532 50.82 1.26 -7.97
N GLN A 533 50.81 0.38 -6.96
CA GLN A 533 52.02 -0.30 -6.50
C GLN A 533 52.43 -1.43 -7.46
N LEU A 534 51.48 -2.25 -7.91
CA LEU A 534 51.71 -3.34 -8.88
C LEU A 534 52.24 -2.82 -10.22
N SER A 535 51.79 -1.63 -10.66
CA SER A 535 52.21 -1.04 -11.93
C SER A 535 53.71 -0.75 -12.03
N LYS A 536 54.45 -0.79 -10.92
CA LYS A 536 55.91 -0.67 -10.89
C LYS A 536 56.64 -1.94 -11.36
N TYR A 537 55.96 -3.08 -11.30
CA TYR A 537 56.55 -4.41 -11.54
C TYR A 537 55.91 -5.13 -12.73
N ILE A 538 54.62 -4.89 -13.00
CA ILE A 538 53.88 -5.47 -14.12
C ILE A 538 53.05 -4.41 -14.81
N LYS A 539 52.71 -4.62 -16.09
CA LYS A 539 51.79 -3.72 -16.81
C LYS A 539 50.36 -3.94 -16.31
N ILE A 540 49.64 -2.84 -16.05
CA ILE A 540 48.26 -2.83 -15.53
C ILE A 540 47.40 -1.94 -16.45
N PRO A 541 46.09 -2.20 -16.62
CA PRO A 541 45.20 -1.32 -17.38
C PRO A 541 45.12 0.10 -16.82
N ASN A 542 44.89 1.09 -17.70
CA ASN A 542 44.77 2.51 -17.32
C ASN A 542 43.51 2.83 -16.51
N GLU A 543 42.44 2.04 -16.67
CA GLU A 543 41.17 2.21 -15.97
C GLU A 543 40.89 0.99 -15.10
N ILE A 544 40.73 1.23 -13.80
CA ILE A 544 40.44 0.23 -12.79
C ILE A 544 39.28 0.74 -11.95
N ASP A 545 38.16 0.03 -12.00
CA ASP A 545 36.99 0.33 -11.20
C ASP A 545 36.40 -0.97 -10.65
N VAL A 546 37.05 -1.48 -9.60
CA VAL A 546 36.71 -2.77 -9.00
C VAL A 546 35.25 -2.80 -8.52
N LYS A 547 34.68 -1.67 -8.12
CA LYS A 547 33.28 -1.55 -7.70
C LYS A 547 32.32 -1.77 -8.86
N ASN A 548 32.55 -1.15 -10.01
CA ASN A 548 31.71 -1.33 -11.19
C ASN A 548 31.98 -2.68 -11.88
N ASP A 549 33.23 -3.12 -11.90
CA ASP A 549 33.65 -4.41 -12.48
C ASP A 549 33.36 -5.60 -11.57
N ARG A 550 32.93 -5.39 -10.32
CA ARG A 550 32.69 -6.44 -9.33
C ARG A 550 31.86 -7.60 -9.87
N VAL A 551 30.82 -7.26 -10.65
CA VAL A 551 29.93 -8.22 -11.28
C VAL A 551 30.68 -9.01 -12.36
N HIS A 552 31.41 -8.34 -13.25
CA HIS A 552 32.20 -8.98 -14.30
C HIS A 552 33.34 -9.84 -13.75
N ILE A 553 33.99 -9.42 -12.66
CA ILE A 553 35.02 -10.21 -11.94
C ILE A 553 34.40 -11.52 -11.44
N GLN A 554 33.21 -11.45 -10.83
CA GLN A 554 32.50 -12.64 -10.36
C GLN A 554 31.99 -13.53 -11.51
N GLU A 555 31.58 -12.94 -12.63
CA GLU A 555 31.14 -13.68 -13.82
C GLU A 555 32.28 -14.36 -14.57
N ASN A 556 33.42 -13.68 -14.71
CA ASN A 556 34.62 -14.26 -15.31
C ASN A 556 35.08 -15.48 -14.48
N TYR A 557 35.11 -15.34 -13.15
CA TYR A 557 35.39 -16.46 -12.25
C TYR A 557 34.42 -17.64 -12.42
N LYS A 558 33.10 -17.37 -12.48
CA LYS A 558 32.09 -18.42 -12.76
C LYS A 558 32.29 -19.09 -14.13
N THR A 559 32.69 -18.31 -15.14
CA THR A 559 32.91 -18.79 -16.52
C THR A 559 34.16 -19.65 -16.61
N GLU A 560 35.26 -19.26 -15.96
CA GLU A 560 36.47 -20.08 -15.89
C GLU A 560 36.25 -21.39 -15.11
N ILE A 561 35.46 -21.37 -14.02
CA ILE A 561 35.03 -22.60 -13.32
C ILE A 561 34.27 -23.53 -14.28
N LYS A 562 33.40 -22.98 -15.13
CA LYS A 562 32.64 -23.76 -16.12
C LYS A 562 33.56 -24.32 -17.21
N ASN A 563 34.53 -23.55 -17.68
CA ASN A 563 35.49 -24.00 -18.71
C ASN A 563 36.44 -25.09 -18.18
N ASN A 564 36.80 -25.06 -16.89
CA ASN A 564 37.61 -26.09 -16.23
C ASN A 564 36.81 -27.21 -15.54
N SER A 565 35.50 -27.28 -15.79
CA SER A 565 34.61 -28.26 -15.18
C SER A 565 34.84 -29.68 -15.70
N PHE A 566 34.34 -30.68 -14.97
CA PHE A 566 34.34 -32.09 -15.35
C PHE A 566 33.69 -32.29 -16.71
N GLY A 567 32.52 -31.68 -16.94
CA GLY A 567 31.82 -31.78 -18.22
C GLY A 567 32.59 -31.22 -19.41
N SER A 568 33.44 -30.21 -19.18
CA SER A 568 34.30 -29.64 -20.23
C SER A 568 35.55 -30.49 -20.47
N LYS A 569 36.14 -31.10 -19.43
CA LYS A 569 37.36 -31.91 -19.53
C LYS A 569 37.12 -33.36 -19.97
N TYR A 570 35.97 -33.93 -19.64
CA TYR A 570 35.65 -35.34 -19.85
C TYR A 570 34.32 -35.49 -20.60
N ALA A 571 34.26 -34.94 -21.83
CA ALA A 571 33.06 -34.96 -22.67
C ALA A 571 32.58 -36.39 -22.98
N ASP A 572 33.51 -37.34 -23.06
CA ASP A 572 33.27 -38.78 -23.22
C ASP A 572 32.59 -39.43 -22.01
N LEU A 573 32.70 -38.83 -20.82
CA LEU A 573 32.05 -39.31 -19.60
C LEU A 573 30.73 -38.58 -19.31
N VAL A 574 30.47 -37.44 -19.96
CA VAL A 574 29.21 -36.71 -19.86
C VAL A 574 28.03 -37.57 -20.31
N VAL A 575 28.22 -38.40 -21.33
CA VAL A 575 27.18 -39.32 -21.84
C VAL A 575 26.76 -40.36 -20.80
N GLU A 576 27.59 -40.63 -19.80
CA GLU A 576 27.26 -41.54 -18.70
C GLU A 576 26.59 -40.83 -17.52
N TRP A 577 26.35 -39.51 -17.59
CA TRP A 577 25.68 -38.77 -16.51
C TRP A 577 24.18 -39.06 -16.47
N ASP A 578 23.66 -39.55 -15.35
CA ASP A 578 22.23 -39.86 -15.19
C ASP A 578 21.44 -38.58 -14.85
N SER A 579 21.10 -37.80 -15.88
CA SER A 579 20.41 -36.51 -15.73
C SER A 579 19.04 -36.60 -15.02
N GLU A 580 18.33 -37.72 -15.18
CA GLU A 580 17.04 -37.94 -14.51
C GLU A 580 17.23 -38.08 -12.99
N LYS A 581 18.18 -38.90 -12.55
CA LYS A 581 18.43 -39.11 -11.12
C LYS A 581 19.22 -37.99 -10.47
N ASN A 582 20.00 -37.23 -11.23
CA ASN A 582 20.78 -36.10 -10.73
C ASN A 582 20.00 -34.77 -10.75
N GLY A 583 18.83 -34.71 -11.40
CA GLY A 583 17.98 -33.53 -11.45
C GLY A 583 18.68 -32.33 -12.09
N MET A 584 18.73 -31.20 -11.38
CA MET A 584 19.32 -29.95 -11.88
C MET A 584 20.87 -29.94 -11.90
N LEU A 585 21.51 -30.98 -11.35
CA LEU A 585 22.97 -31.06 -11.32
C LEU A 585 23.51 -31.42 -12.69
N THR A 586 24.39 -30.56 -13.23
CA THR A 586 25.03 -30.80 -14.52
C THR A 586 26.51 -31.14 -14.35
N PRO A 587 27.10 -31.92 -15.28
CA PRO A 587 28.53 -32.22 -15.30
C PRO A 587 29.43 -30.97 -15.29
N TYR A 588 28.90 -29.82 -15.74
CA TYR A 588 29.63 -28.56 -15.84
C TYR A 588 29.71 -27.78 -14.51
N MET A 589 29.07 -28.29 -13.44
CA MET A 589 29.04 -27.64 -12.13
C MET A 589 30.18 -28.07 -11.18
N PHE A 590 30.94 -29.11 -11.56
CA PHE A 590 31.89 -29.79 -10.68
C PHE A 590 33.28 -29.84 -11.32
N SER A 591 34.35 -29.87 -10.52
CA SER A 591 35.70 -30.17 -11.01
C SER A 591 35.91 -31.69 -11.12
N SER A 592 36.89 -32.11 -11.92
CA SER A 592 37.19 -33.54 -12.13
C SER A 592 37.71 -34.26 -10.88
N ASN A 593 38.22 -33.54 -9.88
CA ASN A 593 38.65 -34.13 -8.60
C ASN A 593 37.56 -34.06 -7.51
N SER A 594 36.32 -33.72 -7.88
CA SER A 594 35.22 -33.60 -6.91
C SER A 594 34.93 -34.93 -6.18
N GLY A 595 34.72 -34.84 -4.87
CA GLY A 595 34.28 -35.95 -4.02
C GLY A 595 32.78 -36.23 -4.07
N GLU A 596 32.01 -35.42 -4.82
CA GLU A 596 30.55 -35.54 -4.90
C GLU A 596 30.11 -36.85 -5.54
N ARG A 597 29.16 -37.53 -4.90
CA ARG A 597 28.60 -38.82 -5.34
C ARG A 597 27.38 -38.59 -6.21
N ILE A 598 27.52 -38.85 -7.52
CA ILE A 598 26.46 -38.63 -8.50
C ILE A 598 26.05 -39.96 -9.16
N TRP A 599 24.86 -39.96 -9.76
CA TRP A 599 24.35 -41.11 -10.51
C TRP A 599 24.92 -41.16 -11.92
N TRP A 600 25.41 -42.33 -12.29
CA TRP A 600 25.94 -42.66 -13.60
C TRP A 600 25.08 -43.74 -14.25
N LYS A 601 25.00 -43.73 -15.57
CA LYS A 601 24.23 -44.66 -16.39
C LYS A 601 25.07 -45.10 -17.58
N CYS A 602 25.34 -46.40 -17.70
CA CYS A 602 26.16 -46.92 -18.80
C CYS A 602 25.32 -47.22 -20.04
N CYS A 603 25.99 -47.54 -21.15
CA CYS A 603 25.36 -47.93 -22.42
C CYS A 603 24.47 -49.18 -22.32
N LYS A 604 24.68 -50.05 -21.33
CA LYS A 604 23.81 -51.20 -21.02
C LYS A 604 22.66 -50.85 -20.05
N ASN A 605 22.39 -49.56 -19.85
CA ASN A 605 21.31 -49.03 -19.04
C ASN A 605 21.41 -49.33 -17.53
N HIS A 606 22.57 -49.75 -17.03
CA HIS A 606 22.79 -49.92 -15.59
C HIS A 606 23.04 -48.56 -14.93
N SER A 607 22.29 -48.26 -13.86
CA SER A 607 22.52 -47.07 -13.04
C SER A 607 23.30 -47.40 -11.75
N TRP A 608 24.35 -46.63 -11.44
CA TRP A 608 25.08 -46.73 -10.16
C TRP A 608 25.52 -45.36 -9.65
N GLN A 609 25.86 -45.28 -8.37
CA GLN A 609 26.37 -44.05 -7.76
C GLN A 609 27.85 -44.20 -7.40
N THR A 610 28.70 -43.27 -7.85
CA THR A 610 30.11 -43.15 -7.43
C THR A 610 30.55 -41.69 -7.47
N THR A 611 31.73 -41.37 -6.93
CA THR A 611 32.25 -40.00 -6.95
C THR A 611 32.74 -39.60 -8.34
N ILE A 612 32.67 -38.30 -8.63
CA ILE A 612 33.20 -37.72 -9.88
C ILE A 612 34.70 -38.00 -10.03
N SER A 613 35.48 -37.82 -8.97
CA SER A 613 36.93 -38.12 -8.98
C SER A 613 37.23 -39.59 -9.27
N THR A 614 36.44 -40.52 -8.75
CA THR A 614 36.63 -41.96 -9.02
C THR A 614 36.23 -42.31 -10.46
N ARG A 615 35.19 -41.68 -11.03
CA ARG A 615 34.84 -41.86 -12.45
C ARG A 615 35.92 -41.27 -13.38
N ALA A 616 36.39 -40.06 -13.09
CA ALA A 616 37.44 -39.37 -13.85
C ALA A 616 38.77 -40.15 -13.87
N LYS A 617 39.09 -40.88 -12.79
CA LYS A 617 40.25 -41.79 -12.70
C LYS A 617 40.07 -43.12 -13.45
N GLY A 618 38.98 -43.29 -14.20
CA GLY A 618 38.77 -44.45 -15.08
C GLY A 618 37.92 -45.58 -14.50
N SER A 619 37.23 -45.41 -13.37
CA SER A 619 36.33 -46.45 -12.87
C SER A 619 35.11 -46.63 -13.79
N GLY A 620 34.82 -47.85 -14.24
CA GLY A 620 33.66 -48.16 -15.08
C GLY A 620 32.44 -48.70 -14.31
N CYS A 621 31.37 -49.00 -15.05
CA CYS A 621 30.14 -49.56 -14.51
C CYS A 621 30.39 -50.85 -13.68
N PRO A 622 29.96 -50.91 -12.41
CA PRO A 622 30.17 -52.08 -11.54
C PRO A 622 29.37 -53.31 -11.97
N TYR A 623 28.23 -53.11 -12.65
CA TYR A 623 27.44 -54.20 -13.24
C TYR A 623 28.16 -54.81 -14.45
N CYS A 624 28.62 -53.97 -15.40
CA CYS A 624 29.34 -54.43 -16.60
C CYS A 624 30.68 -55.11 -16.28
N SER A 625 31.37 -54.65 -15.23
CA SER A 625 32.62 -55.29 -14.74
C SER A 625 32.39 -56.54 -13.90
N GLY A 626 31.13 -57.00 -13.77
CA GLY A 626 30.75 -58.18 -12.99
C GLY A 626 30.98 -58.03 -11.49
N ARG A 627 31.19 -56.81 -10.97
CA ARG A 627 31.35 -56.56 -9.54
C ARG A 627 30.01 -56.61 -8.81
N TYR A 628 28.93 -56.13 -9.42
CA TYR A 628 27.58 -56.14 -8.85
C TYR A 628 26.71 -57.26 -9.45
N ALA A 629 25.71 -57.69 -8.68
CA ALA A 629 24.73 -58.68 -9.12
C ALA A 629 23.70 -58.05 -10.07
N ILE A 630 23.30 -58.81 -11.08
CA ILE A 630 22.25 -58.50 -12.05
C ILE A 630 21.20 -59.62 -11.91
N LYS A 631 19.99 -59.22 -11.48
CA LYS A 631 18.87 -60.14 -11.25
C LYS A 631 18.49 -60.84 -12.54
N GLY A 632 18.38 -62.17 -12.50
CA GLY A 632 18.07 -63.02 -13.65
C GLY A 632 19.27 -63.41 -14.50
N GLU A 633 20.48 -62.93 -14.16
CA GLU A 633 21.70 -63.22 -14.93
C GLU A 633 22.80 -63.85 -14.08
N ASN A 634 23.32 -63.12 -13.09
CA ASN A 634 24.51 -63.54 -12.32
C ASN A 634 24.32 -63.49 -10.80
N ASP A 635 23.09 -63.28 -10.34
CA ASP A 635 22.73 -63.30 -8.93
C ASP A 635 22.64 -64.73 -8.37
N LEU A 636 22.62 -64.83 -7.04
CA LEU A 636 22.59 -66.08 -6.29
C LEU A 636 21.32 -66.88 -6.58
N GLN A 637 20.16 -66.23 -6.68
CA GLN A 637 18.89 -66.92 -6.91
C GLN A 637 18.87 -67.60 -8.29
N THR A 638 19.40 -66.91 -9.29
CA THR A 638 19.48 -67.42 -10.66
C THR A 638 20.55 -68.52 -10.78
N LEU A 639 21.75 -68.31 -10.24
CA LEU A 639 22.86 -69.23 -10.42
C LEU A 639 22.86 -70.44 -9.48
N ARG A 640 22.21 -70.34 -8.31
CA ARG A 640 22.18 -71.36 -7.26
C ARG A 640 20.79 -71.41 -6.59
N PRO A 641 19.72 -71.72 -7.35
CA PRO A 641 18.35 -71.76 -6.82
C PRO A 641 18.20 -72.73 -5.64
N GLU A 642 18.96 -73.83 -5.64
CA GLU A 642 19.01 -74.82 -4.56
C GLU A 642 19.53 -74.20 -3.25
N ILE A 643 20.60 -73.40 -3.31
CA ILE A 643 21.13 -72.70 -2.13
C ILE A 643 20.21 -71.55 -1.74
N ALA A 644 19.69 -70.79 -2.71
CA ALA A 644 18.75 -69.70 -2.45
C ALA A 644 17.45 -70.19 -1.79
N SER A 645 17.03 -71.44 -2.03
CA SER A 645 15.87 -72.03 -1.36
C SER A 645 16.02 -72.17 0.15
N GLU A 646 17.27 -72.19 0.65
CA GLU A 646 17.58 -72.22 2.07
C GLU A 646 17.71 -70.81 2.68
N TRP A 647 17.31 -69.75 1.97
CA TRP A 647 17.38 -68.40 2.50
C TRP A 647 16.37 -68.18 3.64
N ASN A 648 16.81 -67.66 4.79
CA ASN A 648 15.90 -67.32 5.87
C ASN A 648 15.34 -65.89 5.66
N TYR A 649 14.22 -65.78 4.94
CA TYR A 649 13.56 -64.50 4.65
C TYR A 649 13.15 -63.72 5.91
N ASN A 650 12.81 -64.42 7.00
CA ASN A 650 12.40 -63.76 8.25
C ASN A 650 13.59 -63.07 8.94
N LYS A 651 14.75 -63.73 9.00
CA LYS A 651 15.95 -63.20 9.68
C LYS A 651 16.80 -62.28 8.82
N ASN A 652 16.72 -62.39 7.49
CA ASN A 652 17.46 -61.52 6.57
C ASN A 652 16.73 -60.20 6.25
N GLY A 653 15.51 -60.01 6.75
CA GLY A 653 14.72 -58.81 6.53
C GLY A 653 14.47 -58.56 5.03
N ASN A 654 14.80 -57.36 4.57
CA ASN A 654 14.59 -56.96 3.18
C ASN A 654 15.64 -57.51 2.19
N LEU A 655 16.66 -58.23 2.67
CA LEU A 655 17.70 -58.77 1.80
C LEU A 655 17.18 -59.98 1.02
N LEU A 656 17.29 -59.92 -0.31
CA LEU A 656 16.85 -60.99 -1.20
C LEU A 656 18.05 -61.71 -1.81
N PRO A 657 17.98 -63.04 -2.03
CA PRO A 657 19.03 -63.78 -2.71
C PRO A 657 19.43 -63.15 -4.06
N CYS A 658 18.45 -62.62 -4.81
CA CYS A 658 18.69 -62.02 -6.11
C CYS A 658 19.50 -60.70 -6.10
N GLU A 659 19.80 -60.14 -4.93
CA GLU A 659 20.61 -58.92 -4.80
C GLU A 659 22.12 -59.22 -4.67
N PHE A 660 22.49 -60.49 -4.48
CA PHE A 660 23.86 -60.88 -4.21
C PHE A 660 24.38 -61.81 -5.29
N LYS A 661 25.67 -61.70 -5.62
CA LYS A 661 26.35 -62.73 -6.42
C LYS A 661 26.54 -63.99 -5.58
N SER A 662 26.62 -65.14 -6.24
CA SER A 662 26.97 -66.41 -5.60
C SER A 662 28.31 -66.36 -4.84
N GLN A 663 29.27 -65.53 -5.25
CA GLN A 663 30.57 -65.35 -4.59
C GLN A 663 30.60 -64.21 -3.56
N SER A 664 29.44 -63.71 -3.10
CA SER A 664 29.38 -62.61 -2.15
C SER A 664 29.97 -62.98 -0.78
N ASN A 665 30.80 -62.10 -0.21
CA ASN A 665 31.29 -62.24 1.17
C ASN A 665 30.26 -61.81 2.22
N LYS A 666 29.02 -61.48 1.81
CA LYS A 666 27.95 -61.12 2.73
C LYS A 666 27.56 -62.33 3.59
N LYS A 667 27.54 -62.13 4.91
CA LYS A 667 27.01 -63.10 5.89
C LYS A 667 25.50 -62.91 6.02
N VAL A 668 24.75 -64.01 5.92
CA VAL A 668 23.28 -64.04 5.96
C VAL A 668 22.80 -65.27 6.70
N TRP A 669 21.54 -65.27 7.11
CA TRP A 669 20.85 -66.38 7.75
C TRP A 669 20.31 -67.39 6.73
N TRP A 670 20.50 -68.66 7.02
CA TRP A 670 20.03 -69.79 6.26
C TRP A 670 19.07 -70.64 7.10
N LYS A 671 18.20 -71.39 6.43
CA LYS A 671 17.27 -72.35 7.02
C LYS A 671 17.20 -73.59 6.14
N CYS A 672 17.60 -74.75 6.66
CA CYS A 672 17.54 -76.00 5.89
C CYS A 672 16.13 -76.61 5.94
N LYS A 673 15.92 -77.69 5.17
CA LYS A 673 14.64 -78.42 5.10
C LYS A 673 14.20 -79.00 6.46
N GLU A 674 15.14 -79.43 7.30
CA GLU A 674 14.88 -79.89 8.67
C GLU A 674 14.57 -78.75 9.66
N GLY A 675 14.56 -77.51 9.19
CA GLY A 675 14.20 -76.33 9.98
C GLY A 675 15.33 -75.70 10.79
N HIS A 676 16.55 -76.26 10.76
CA HIS A 676 17.72 -75.67 11.43
C HIS A 676 18.11 -74.33 10.80
N GLU A 677 18.43 -73.34 11.63
CA GLU A 677 18.79 -71.99 11.20
C GLU A 677 20.22 -71.62 11.62
N TRP A 678 21.01 -71.04 10.72
CA TRP A 678 22.40 -70.63 11.00
C TRP A 678 22.86 -69.46 10.14
N GLU A 679 23.91 -68.76 10.57
CA GLU A 679 24.55 -67.74 9.75
C GLU A 679 25.76 -68.30 9.00
N ALA A 680 25.85 -67.99 7.71
CA ALA A 680 27.04 -68.27 6.91
C ALA A 680 27.23 -67.23 5.81
N ILE A 681 28.48 -67.08 5.35
CA ILE A 681 28.82 -66.26 4.19
C ILE A 681 28.28 -66.93 2.92
N ILE A 682 27.66 -66.16 2.01
CA ILE A 682 27.11 -66.67 0.75
C ILE A 682 28.15 -67.45 -0.05
N ALA A 683 29.37 -66.91 -0.21
CA ALA A 683 30.47 -67.59 -0.89
C ALA A 683 30.88 -68.94 -0.24
N ASN A 684 30.68 -69.12 1.07
CA ASN A 684 31.01 -70.40 1.72
C ASN A 684 29.98 -71.47 1.34
N ARG A 685 28.69 -71.12 1.35
CA ARG A 685 27.60 -72.01 0.93
C ARG A 685 27.73 -72.43 -0.54
N THR A 686 28.15 -71.52 -1.41
CA THR A 686 28.17 -71.74 -2.86
C THR A 686 29.48 -72.26 -3.42
N ARG A 687 30.64 -71.87 -2.86
CA ARG A 687 31.98 -72.26 -3.35
C ARG A 687 32.57 -73.44 -2.57
N ARG A 688 32.41 -73.44 -1.24
CA ARG A 688 32.92 -74.53 -0.38
C ARG A 688 31.91 -75.67 -0.24
N GLY A 689 30.64 -75.40 -0.52
CA GLY A 689 29.56 -76.37 -0.36
C GLY A 689 29.18 -76.59 1.10
N ASP A 690 29.54 -75.66 1.99
CA ASP A 690 29.25 -75.78 3.43
C ASP A 690 27.73 -75.89 3.63
N GLY A 691 27.28 -77.03 4.15
CA GLY A 691 25.87 -77.32 4.41
C GLY A 691 25.40 -76.82 5.79
N CYS A 692 24.24 -77.31 6.21
CA CYS A 692 23.77 -77.09 7.58
C CYS A 692 24.75 -77.73 8.59
N PRO A 693 25.27 -76.97 9.58
CA PRO A 693 26.24 -77.49 10.54
C PRO A 693 25.64 -78.53 11.50
N VAL A 694 24.31 -78.62 11.58
CA VAL A 694 23.59 -79.61 12.40
C VAL A 694 23.37 -80.89 11.60
N CYS A 695 22.82 -80.80 10.38
CA CYS A 695 22.60 -81.97 9.51
C CYS A 695 23.91 -82.65 9.10
N GLY A 696 25.01 -81.90 8.93
CA GLY A 696 26.31 -82.49 8.58
C GLY A 696 26.99 -83.30 9.70
N LYS A 697 26.51 -83.23 10.94
CA LYS A 697 27.07 -83.95 12.09
C LYS A 697 26.33 -85.26 12.42
N ASN A 698 25.09 -85.41 11.96
CA ASN A 698 24.28 -86.63 12.06
C ASN A 698 23.66 -86.91 10.67
N PRO A 699 24.39 -87.59 9.77
CA PRO A 699 23.99 -87.79 8.37
C PRO A 699 22.79 -88.71 8.18
#